data_AF-A0A8H7PQJ0-F1
#
_entry.id   AF-A0A8H7PQJ0-F1
#
_cell.length_a   1.000
_cell.length_b   1.000
_cell.length_c   1.000
_cell.angle_alpha   90.00
_cell.angle_beta   90.00
_cell.angle_gamma   90.00
#
_symmetry.space_group_name_H-M   'P 1'
#
loop_
_entity.id
_entity.type
_entity.pdbx_description
1 polymer ?
#
loop_
_entity_poly.entity_id
_entity_poly.type
_entity_poly.pdbx_seq_one_letter_code
_entity_poly.pdbx_strand_id
1 'polypeptide(L)'
;MPREKRQGRTRGKKGKKDKEQEEVNDTGFENADYNNAMEVDAQQDSTGFQQDPNGFQQDSHNFERPRGYDPSQAFYGFLDADVQQYFKNVEQTLDDPPFETGQDQQLFVANIYSEVENKELILATDHSCSMVLEKLLKISSDFELRVFMDRLTGRYAELFTHRFASHVCQTLLTLSADIVEREARGESIPGPNEEAQKGKGEEVGVLLSMEQLVLSLCKELKPQVCTLISDQFASHVIRVLLYLLAGKRIDEENDVKGQLRSKKSQKYRNTNNNKDVKASTKASPTRVVPASFKAMLEELTKTLTSGLSETVVRTLAVHRVANPVLQLLLELQNDAEDGQKVNDMLVDRILWGIVSDETPGPNSDRDAWFETLLRDQVGSHLLEVVLKTISPSLYNKIFVTYFRNRLVKLCHHPVANFVVQQLFVNARTSVQLELMVEETVSGFADYLKFGKVGVIRSLVDACVRLKACEKQVVAGLCDAFGTHSPTERKDFINCVIRMWPYQQWIYASDEEKTSLKKFHLQGSLIIQTLMKLPEEHNNIVVSSFLAQPQDVTYRWIFDPTGSRVYESILGSPNTNLKIKKKILRNLEDKYHEISMDKFGSHIMDQCWKVADIDMKAKIAQDLVNHEYDLSKNFFGKYILRNCNIDHFKRKREEWEEKEKGIERKKEMFKDIIGDAALISSQPAGANIPANPNLQDLGFGDGVSQETSTASKDKKKKKKKSVNDHSKSLLLDGETQNEVEAGMDDIDKVFKKKKKGASSSSKKHDDEATENHAPEKKDTPKDLLNVLDAIDATNKSKSKKKKRSKDKDGDEEKKKKKKRKFEA
;
A
#
# COMPACT_ATOMS: atom_id res chain seq x y z
N MET A 1 52.21 31.12 -58.46
CA MET A 1 51.75 29.70 -58.39
C MET A 1 52.48 29.03 -57.23
N PRO A 2 51.99 27.93 -56.61
CA PRO A 2 50.69 27.28 -56.72
C PRO A 2 49.91 27.15 -55.37
N ARG A 3 48.72 26.52 -55.43
CA ARG A 3 47.96 25.64 -54.47
C ARG A 3 48.44 25.47 -53.00
N GLU A 4 47.60 25.23 -51.97
CA GLU A 4 46.11 25.05 -51.80
C GLU A 4 45.71 25.27 -50.31
N LYS A 5 44.54 25.85 -49.95
CA LYS A 5 43.28 25.22 -49.45
C LYS A 5 43.44 24.12 -48.36
N ARG A 6 42.63 24.03 -47.26
CA ARG A 6 41.51 24.87 -46.76
C ARG A 6 41.15 24.57 -45.27
N GLN A 7 40.78 25.62 -44.53
CA GLN A 7 39.74 25.70 -43.45
C GLN A 7 39.66 24.71 -42.26
N GLY A 8 39.77 25.28 -41.06
CA GLY A 8 39.01 24.91 -39.84
C GLY A 8 38.66 26.20 -39.06
N ARG A 9 37.47 26.30 -38.44
CA ARG A 9 37.00 27.55 -37.79
C ARG A 9 36.52 27.33 -36.35
N THR A 10 37.08 28.10 -35.42
CA THR A 10 36.48 28.40 -34.11
C THR A 10 36.47 29.92 -33.93
N ARG A 11 35.32 30.53 -33.60
CA ARG A 11 35.20 32.00 -33.51
C ARG A 11 34.27 32.38 -32.37
N GLY A 12 34.84 32.83 -31.26
CA GLY A 12 34.08 33.27 -30.09
C GLY A 12 33.41 34.64 -30.26
N LYS A 13 32.63 35.02 -29.25
CA LYS A 13 32.13 36.38 -29.01
C LYS A 13 32.34 36.73 -27.54
N LYS A 14 32.70 38.00 -27.27
CA LYS A 14 32.86 38.56 -25.92
C LYS A 14 32.24 39.95 -25.90
N GLY A 15 31.56 40.31 -24.81
CA GLY A 15 31.19 41.69 -24.50
C GLY A 15 29.78 42.14 -24.91
N LYS A 16 28.93 42.35 -23.90
CA LYS A 16 28.54 43.70 -23.50
C LYS A 16 28.37 43.76 -21.97
N LYS A 17 28.20 44.94 -21.41
CA LYS A 17 28.25 45.23 -19.96
C LYS A 17 27.24 46.32 -19.62
N ASP A 18 26.91 46.42 -18.34
CA ASP A 18 26.11 47.45 -17.67
C ASP A 18 24.60 47.42 -18.06
N LYS A 19 23.63 47.72 -17.18
CA LYS A 19 23.68 48.52 -15.93
C LYS A 19 22.53 48.13 -14.94
N GLU A 20 22.78 48.32 -13.65
CA GLU A 20 21.85 48.58 -12.50
C GLU A 20 20.38 48.09 -12.52
N GLN A 21 19.96 47.31 -11.50
CA GLN A 21 19.12 47.84 -10.38
C GLN A 21 18.90 46.84 -9.21
N GLU A 22 19.00 47.41 -7.99
CA GLU A 22 18.39 47.09 -6.67
C GLU A 22 18.35 45.65 -6.09
N GLU A 23 18.75 45.55 -4.81
CA GLU A 23 18.74 44.36 -3.97
C GLU A 23 17.42 44.22 -3.19
N VAL A 24 16.91 42.99 -3.05
CA VAL A 24 16.05 42.60 -1.93
C VAL A 24 16.57 41.27 -1.39
N ASN A 25 16.90 41.23 -0.11
CA ASN A 25 17.49 40.05 0.53
C ASN A 25 16.47 38.92 0.70
N ASP A 26 16.76 37.75 0.15
CA ASP A 26 16.17 36.47 0.55
C ASP A 26 17.30 35.57 1.10
N THR A 27 17.25 35.26 2.39
CA THR A 27 18.32 34.57 3.12
C THR A 27 18.22 33.05 2.98
N GLY A 28 18.53 32.56 1.78
CA GLY A 28 18.68 31.13 1.51
C GLY A 28 19.81 30.51 2.35
N PHE A 29 19.47 29.56 3.22
CA PHE A 29 20.45 28.71 3.90
C PHE A 29 21.03 27.68 2.91
N GLU A 30 22.16 28.00 2.30
CA GLU A 30 22.92 27.04 1.50
C GLU A 30 23.57 25.96 2.39
N ASN A 31 23.57 24.72 1.91
CA ASN A 31 24.27 23.62 2.58
C ASN A 31 25.74 23.68 2.20
N ALA A 32 26.60 24.12 3.13
CA ALA A 32 28.05 24.13 2.92
C ALA A 32 28.63 22.70 2.89
N ASP A 33 29.55 22.44 1.96
CA ASP A 33 30.29 21.18 1.85
C ASP A 33 31.23 20.97 3.05
N TYR A 34 30.92 20.00 3.91
CA TYR A 34 31.82 19.53 4.97
C TYR A 34 32.63 18.31 4.52
N ASN A 35 33.58 18.55 3.61
CA ASN A 35 34.61 17.58 3.20
C ASN A 35 36.02 18.15 3.43
N ASN A 36 36.37 18.45 4.68
CA ASN A 36 37.74 18.60 5.19
C ASN A 36 37.73 18.94 6.70
N ALA A 37 38.10 17.98 7.56
CA ALA A 37 38.75 18.17 8.89
C ALA A 37 38.63 16.91 9.78
N MET A 38 39.38 15.84 9.48
CA MET A 38 39.71 14.83 10.51
C MET A 38 40.94 13.96 10.16
N GLU A 39 42.08 14.61 9.91
CA GLU A 39 43.37 13.98 10.24
C GLU A 39 43.63 14.23 11.73
N VAL A 40 43.56 13.17 12.54
CA VAL A 40 44.03 13.18 13.93
C VAL A 40 44.84 11.90 14.12
N ASP A 41 46.13 12.07 14.42
CA ASP A 41 47.06 10.96 14.58
C ASP A 41 46.74 10.15 15.85
N ALA A 42 46.76 8.82 15.73
CA ALA A 42 46.21 7.90 16.74
C ALA A 42 47.08 6.65 16.90
N GLN A 43 48.40 6.83 17.06
CA GLN A 43 49.30 5.78 17.53
C GLN A 43 49.07 5.48 19.02
N GLN A 44 48.46 4.34 19.34
CA GLN A 44 48.64 3.67 20.64
C GLN A 44 48.28 2.18 20.58
N ASP A 45 49.05 1.35 21.30
CA ASP A 45 48.99 -0.11 21.24
C ASP A 45 47.71 -0.72 21.85
N SER A 46 47.27 -1.83 21.27
CA SER A 46 46.22 -2.70 21.82
C SER A 46 46.56 -4.19 21.69
N THR A 47 47.70 -4.61 22.24
CA THR A 47 48.05 -6.03 22.38
C THR A 47 47.08 -6.72 23.36
N GLY A 48 46.05 -7.39 22.83
CA GLY A 48 44.95 -7.92 23.65
C GLY A 48 44.18 -9.09 23.02
N PHE A 49 44.86 -10.08 22.44
CA PHE A 49 44.22 -11.29 21.93
C PHE A 49 43.64 -12.15 23.07
N GLN A 50 42.31 -12.19 23.18
CA GLN A 50 41.61 -13.30 23.83
C GLN A 50 41.48 -14.46 22.82
N GLN A 51 41.74 -15.69 23.28
CA GLN A 51 41.60 -16.89 22.46
C GLN A 51 40.16 -17.45 22.59
N ASP A 52 39.51 -17.69 21.46
CA ASP A 52 38.25 -18.45 21.40
C ASP A 52 38.56 -19.96 21.36
N PRO A 53 38.06 -20.79 22.28
CA PRO A 53 38.44 -22.20 22.40
C PRO A 53 37.74 -23.15 21.40
N ASN A 54 36.93 -22.67 20.45
CA ASN A 54 36.32 -23.52 19.41
C ASN A 54 37.11 -23.48 18.09
N GLY A 55 37.86 -24.56 17.82
CA GLY A 55 38.74 -24.67 16.66
C GLY A 55 38.03 -24.85 15.32
N PHE A 56 37.69 -23.74 14.66
CA PHE A 56 37.56 -23.68 13.20
C PHE A 56 38.85 -23.10 12.61
N GLN A 57 39.45 -23.77 11.64
CA GLN A 57 40.63 -23.25 10.95
C GLN A 57 40.21 -22.06 10.06
N GLN A 58 40.64 -20.87 10.45
CA GLN A 58 40.43 -19.65 9.68
C GLN A 58 41.48 -19.59 8.57
N ASP A 59 41.15 -20.14 7.39
CA ASP A 59 41.93 -19.98 6.16
C ASP A 59 41.83 -18.53 5.64
N SER A 60 42.47 -17.63 6.40
CA SER A 60 42.77 -16.27 5.97
C SER A 60 43.88 -16.33 4.94
N HIS A 61 43.50 -16.51 3.67
CA HIS A 61 44.37 -16.13 2.55
C HIS A 61 44.64 -14.63 2.67
N ASN A 62 45.78 -14.32 3.28
CA ASN A 62 46.13 -12.99 3.74
C ASN A 62 46.65 -12.13 2.55
N PHE A 63 45.77 -11.89 1.58
CA PHE A 63 46.06 -11.08 0.40
C PHE A 63 46.46 -9.66 0.82
N GLU A 64 47.59 -9.16 0.30
CA GLU A 64 47.98 -7.77 0.50
C GLU A 64 46.91 -6.84 -0.11
N ARG A 65 46.21 -6.10 0.76
CA ARG A 65 45.16 -5.18 0.32
C ARG A 65 45.78 -4.03 -0.48
N PRO A 66 45.14 -3.57 -1.59
CA PRO A 66 45.69 -2.48 -2.39
C PRO A 66 45.84 -1.19 -1.58
N ARG A 67 46.85 -0.38 -1.90
CA ARG A 67 47.06 0.91 -1.21
C ARG A 67 45.84 1.82 -1.38
N GLY A 68 45.27 2.28 -0.27
CA GLY A 68 44.03 3.06 -0.26
C GLY A 68 42.74 2.22 -0.27
N TYR A 69 42.85 0.88 -0.19
CA TYR A 69 41.70 0.06 0.19
C TYR A 69 41.28 0.34 1.62
N ASP A 70 39.99 0.32 1.87
CA ASP A 70 39.38 0.63 3.16
C ASP A 70 39.57 -0.54 4.13
N PRO A 71 40.25 -0.37 5.28
CA PRO A 71 40.46 -1.46 6.23
C PRO A 71 39.17 -2.06 6.79
N SER A 72 38.08 -1.29 6.84
CA SER A 72 36.78 -1.76 7.35
C SER A 72 36.02 -2.67 6.39
N GLN A 73 36.41 -2.69 5.11
CA GLN A 73 35.75 -3.47 4.07
C GLN A 73 36.38 -4.87 3.95
N ALA A 74 35.55 -5.90 3.80
CA ALA A 74 36.02 -7.24 3.47
C ALA A 74 36.74 -7.24 2.11
N PHE A 75 37.72 -8.12 1.94
CA PHE A 75 38.53 -8.23 0.73
C PHE A 75 38.86 -9.71 0.47
N TYR A 76 38.50 -10.20 -0.71
CA TYR A 76 38.62 -11.62 -1.06
C TYR A 76 39.66 -11.89 -2.17
N GLY A 77 40.47 -10.89 -2.52
CA GLY A 77 41.47 -10.95 -3.58
C GLY A 77 41.15 -10.03 -4.77
N PHE A 78 41.91 -10.18 -5.86
CA PHE A 78 41.70 -9.47 -7.12
C PHE A 78 41.07 -10.41 -8.16
N LEU A 79 40.39 -9.82 -9.15
CA LEU A 79 40.00 -10.51 -10.38
C LEU A 79 41.05 -10.24 -11.46
N ASP A 80 41.42 -11.29 -12.21
CA ASP A 80 42.28 -11.15 -13.38
C ASP A 80 41.63 -10.27 -14.45
N ALA A 81 42.47 -9.56 -15.23
CA ALA A 81 42.01 -8.63 -16.26
C ALA A 81 41.11 -9.30 -17.31
N ASP A 82 41.40 -10.56 -17.65
CA ASP A 82 40.62 -11.35 -18.60
C ASP A 82 39.22 -11.70 -18.05
N VAL A 83 39.13 -12.03 -16.75
CA VAL A 83 37.84 -12.26 -16.06
C VAL A 83 37.03 -10.96 -16.01
N GLN A 84 37.66 -9.83 -15.66
CA GLN A 84 36.98 -8.53 -15.71
C GLN A 84 36.50 -8.16 -17.11
N GLN A 85 37.25 -8.53 -18.16
CA GLN A 85 36.83 -8.27 -19.55
C GLN A 85 35.72 -9.22 -20.00
N TYR A 86 35.73 -10.48 -19.57
CA TYR A 86 34.63 -11.42 -19.77
C TYR A 86 33.33 -10.88 -19.17
N PHE A 87 33.33 -10.47 -17.89
CA PHE A 87 32.11 -9.93 -17.26
C PHE A 87 31.63 -8.60 -17.89
N LYS A 88 32.51 -7.77 -18.46
CA LYS A 88 32.12 -6.59 -19.27
C LYS A 88 31.44 -6.98 -20.59
N ASN A 89 31.88 -8.05 -21.24
CA ASN A 89 31.24 -8.58 -22.45
C ASN A 89 29.87 -9.22 -22.12
N VAL A 90 29.78 -9.91 -20.98
CA VAL A 90 28.51 -10.40 -20.40
C VAL A 90 27.56 -9.25 -20.12
N GLU A 91 28.03 -8.14 -19.52
CA GLU A 91 27.19 -6.96 -19.25
C GLU A 91 26.54 -6.40 -20.53
N GLN A 92 27.31 -6.24 -21.61
CA GLN A 92 26.79 -5.78 -22.90
C GLN A 92 25.73 -6.73 -23.47
N THR A 93 25.91 -8.03 -23.29
CA THR A 93 24.98 -9.07 -23.74
C THR A 93 23.71 -9.16 -22.88
N LEU A 94 23.81 -8.82 -21.59
CA LEU A 94 22.66 -8.67 -20.69
C LEU A 94 21.88 -7.37 -20.96
N ASP A 95 22.58 -6.30 -21.34
CA ASP A 95 21.97 -5.02 -21.67
C ASP A 95 21.28 -5.01 -23.03
N ASP A 96 21.78 -5.73 -24.04
CA ASP A 96 21.09 -5.91 -25.33
C ASP A 96 21.02 -7.41 -25.73
N PRO A 97 20.03 -8.16 -25.17
CA PRO A 97 19.97 -9.62 -25.32
C PRO A 97 19.73 -10.08 -26.77
N PRO A 98 20.66 -10.85 -27.38
CA PRO A 98 20.54 -11.32 -28.76
C PRO A 98 19.78 -12.66 -28.88
N PHE A 99 19.13 -13.12 -27.81
CA PHE A 99 18.55 -14.47 -27.73
C PHE A 99 17.21 -14.56 -28.48
N GLU A 100 17.15 -15.43 -29.50
CA GLU A 100 15.91 -15.74 -30.20
C GLU A 100 14.97 -16.64 -29.38
N THR A 101 15.53 -17.49 -28.50
CA THR A 101 14.77 -18.37 -27.61
C THR A 101 15.23 -18.30 -26.15
N GLY A 102 14.34 -18.72 -25.23
CA GLY A 102 14.69 -18.88 -23.82
C GLY A 102 15.69 -20.02 -23.53
N GLN A 103 15.91 -20.94 -24.47
CA GLN A 103 16.94 -21.99 -24.31
C GLN A 103 18.34 -21.43 -24.54
N ASP A 104 18.50 -20.53 -25.52
CA ASP A 104 19.78 -19.83 -25.76
C ASP A 104 20.17 -18.97 -24.54
N GLN A 105 19.18 -18.31 -23.93
CA GLN A 105 19.35 -17.55 -22.69
C GLN A 105 19.77 -18.46 -21.51
N GLN A 106 19.14 -19.64 -21.35
CA GLN A 106 19.52 -20.60 -20.30
C GLN A 106 20.95 -21.13 -20.49
N LEU A 107 21.35 -21.47 -21.71
CA LEU A 107 22.72 -21.91 -22.01
C LEU A 107 23.74 -20.79 -21.74
N PHE A 108 23.42 -19.54 -22.09
CA PHE A 108 24.25 -18.37 -21.79
C PHE A 108 24.43 -18.17 -20.28
N VAL A 109 23.35 -18.24 -19.50
CA VAL A 109 23.39 -18.10 -18.03
C VAL A 109 24.22 -19.22 -17.38
N ALA A 110 24.03 -20.48 -17.80
CA ALA A 110 24.80 -21.61 -17.29
C ALA A 110 26.32 -21.50 -17.58
N ASN A 111 26.69 -21.01 -18.77
CA ASN A 111 28.08 -20.74 -19.14
C ASN A 111 28.70 -19.58 -18.32
N ILE A 112 27.87 -18.65 -17.81
CA ILE A 112 28.35 -17.62 -16.87
C ILE A 112 28.51 -18.21 -15.47
N TYR A 113 27.59 -19.07 -15.02
CA TYR A 113 27.71 -19.68 -13.69
C TYR A 113 28.94 -20.56 -13.51
N SER A 114 29.40 -21.25 -14.57
CA SER A 114 30.69 -21.96 -14.56
C SER A 114 31.92 -21.04 -14.48
N GLU A 115 31.80 -19.76 -14.86
CA GLU A 115 32.82 -18.73 -14.64
C GLU A 115 32.66 -17.97 -13.31
N VAL A 116 31.47 -18.01 -12.69
CA VAL A 116 31.18 -17.47 -11.36
C VAL A 116 31.63 -18.43 -10.24
N GLU A 117 31.65 -19.74 -10.51
CA GLU A 117 31.90 -20.76 -9.48
C GLU A 117 33.26 -20.60 -8.78
N ASN A 118 33.23 -20.58 -7.44
CA ASN A 118 34.36 -20.31 -6.54
C ASN A 118 34.95 -18.89 -6.66
N LYS A 119 34.30 -17.97 -7.39
CA LYS A 119 34.66 -16.54 -7.52
C LYS A 119 33.57 -15.62 -6.98
N GLU A 120 32.49 -16.15 -6.42
CA GLU A 120 31.25 -15.45 -6.03
C GLU A 120 31.53 -14.25 -5.13
N LEU A 121 32.34 -14.46 -4.08
CA LEU A 121 32.73 -13.43 -3.12
C LEU A 121 33.55 -12.32 -3.77
N ILE A 122 34.52 -12.67 -4.62
CA ILE A 122 35.39 -11.70 -5.29
C ILE A 122 34.59 -10.86 -6.29
N LEU A 123 33.76 -11.52 -7.12
CA LEU A 123 32.86 -10.88 -8.09
C LEU A 123 31.83 -9.97 -7.42
N ALA A 124 31.31 -10.33 -6.25
CA ALA A 124 30.40 -9.48 -5.47
C ALA A 124 31.11 -8.27 -4.81
N THR A 125 32.42 -8.37 -4.53
CA THR A 125 33.21 -7.26 -3.96
C THR A 125 33.93 -6.39 -4.99
N ASP A 126 34.04 -6.79 -6.26
CA ASP A 126 34.50 -5.88 -7.33
C ASP A 126 33.41 -4.88 -7.74
N HIS A 127 33.80 -3.65 -8.07
CA HIS A 127 32.88 -2.58 -8.45
C HIS A 127 32.11 -2.89 -9.75
N SER A 128 32.78 -3.43 -10.75
CA SER A 128 32.15 -3.68 -12.07
C SER A 128 31.34 -4.97 -12.00
N CYS A 129 31.96 -6.04 -11.51
CA CYS A 129 31.35 -7.37 -11.52
C CYS A 129 30.13 -7.46 -10.60
N SER A 130 30.05 -6.69 -9.51
CA SER A 130 28.84 -6.63 -8.68
C SER A 130 27.62 -6.12 -9.45
N MET A 131 27.80 -5.17 -10.37
CA MET A 131 26.72 -4.69 -11.24
C MET A 131 26.28 -5.75 -12.27
N VAL A 132 27.24 -6.51 -12.80
CA VAL A 132 26.95 -7.62 -13.73
C VAL A 132 26.22 -8.75 -13.01
N LEU A 133 26.60 -9.07 -11.76
CA LEU A 133 25.86 -9.99 -10.90
C LEU A 133 24.42 -9.50 -10.62
N GLU A 134 24.21 -8.21 -10.29
CA GLU A 134 22.85 -7.64 -10.15
C GLU A 134 22.00 -7.72 -11.43
N LYS A 135 22.61 -7.87 -12.62
CA LYS A 135 21.90 -8.13 -13.89
C LYS A 135 21.69 -9.63 -14.10
N LEU A 136 22.72 -10.45 -13.92
CA LEU A 136 22.69 -11.91 -14.05
C LEU A 136 21.59 -12.54 -13.17
N LEU A 137 21.60 -12.24 -11.86
CA LEU A 137 20.68 -12.81 -10.88
C LEU A 137 19.20 -12.65 -11.27
N LYS A 138 18.85 -11.56 -11.99
CA LYS A 138 17.46 -11.30 -12.42
C LYS A 138 16.98 -12.19 -13.57
N ILE A 139 17.89 -12.86 -14.29
CA ILE A 139 17.57 -13.81 -15.35
C ILE A 139 17.93 -15.26 -14.98
N SER A 140 18.54 -15.47 -13.81
CA SER A 140 18.86 -16.78 -13.25
C SER A 140 17.61 -17.56 -12.82
N SER A 141 17.72 -18.89 -12.89
CA SER A 141 16.70 -19.81 -12.38
C SER A 141 16.68 -19.90 -10.85
N ASP A 142 15.58 -20.42 -10.30
CA ASP A 142 15.42 -20.74 -8.88
C ASP A 142 16.58 -21.60 -8.33
N PHE A 143 17.09 -22.53 -9.13
CA PHE A 143 18.21 -23.40 -8.76
C PHE A 143 19.51 -22.60 -8.64
N GLU A 144 19.84 -21.80 -9.66
CA GLU A 144 21.07 -20.97 -9.68
C GLU A 144 21.05 -19.90 -8.59
N LEU A 145 19.87 -19.35 -8.26
CA LEU A 145 19.68 -18.42 -7.15
C LEU A 145 19.86 -19.10 -5.78
N ARG A 146 19.37 -20.34 -5.60
CA ARG A 146 19.64 -21.15 -4.40
C ARG A 146 21.14 -21.49 -4.28
N VAL A 147 21.79 -21.94 -5.35
CA VAL A 147 23.24 -22.25 -5.35
C VAL A 147 24.08 -21.00 -5.04
N PHE A 148 23.79 -19.86 -5.69
CA PHE A 148 24.53 -18.63 -5.42
C PHE A 148 24.34 -18.15 -3.98
N MET A 149 23.15 -18.31 -3.40
CA MET A 149 22.91 -17.99 -1.99
C MET A 149 23.63 -18.95 -1.03
N ASP A 150 23.67 -20.25 -1.33
CA ASP A 150 24.42 -21.23 -0.55
C ASP A 150 25.92 -20.89 -0.48
N ARG A 151 26.52 -20.51 -1.62
CA ARG A 151 27.94 -20.10 -1.76
C ARG A 151 28.33 -18.83 -0.98
N LEU A 152 27.38 -18.00 -0.52
CA LEU A 152 27.66 -16.81 0.31
C LEU A 152 27.60 -17.08 1.82
N THR A 153 27.24 -18.30 2.24
CA THR A 153 27.08 -18.69 3.64
C THR A 153 28.38 -18.53 4.44
N GLY A 154 28.28 -18.04 5.67
CA GLY A 154 29.39 -17.73 6.57
C GLY A 154 30.02 -16.35 6.35
N ARG A 155 29.57 -15.57 5.35
CA ARG A 155 30.13 -14.24 5.01
C ARG A 155 29.08 -13.13 4.90
N TYR A 156 27.83 -13.34 5.31
CA TYR A 156 26.76 -12.36 5.10
C TYR A 156 27.00 -11.03 5.84
N ALA A 157 27.60 -11.04 7.04
CA ALA A 157 27.91 -9.80 7.75
C ALA A 157 28.98 -8.95 7.02
N GLU A 158 30.00 -9.62 6.47
CA GLU A 158 31.04 -9.00 5.63
C GLU A 158 30.45 -8.42 4.33
N LEU A 159 29.58 -9.19 3.66
CA LEU A 159 28.96 -8.78 2.39
C LEU A 159 27.90 -7.68 2.58
N PHE A 160 27.14 -7.71 3.68
CA PHE A 160 26.11 -6.70 3.98
C PHE A 160 26.71 -5.33 4.31
N THR A 161 27.88 -5.30 4.94
CA THR A 161 28.64 -4.06 5.25
C THR A 161 29.54 -3.60 4.10
N HIS A 162 29.65 -4.37 3.03
CA HIS A 162 30.48 -4.03 1.87
C HIS A 162 29.76 -3.14 0.85
N ARG A 163 30.44 -2.08 0.39
CA ARG A 163 29.93 -1.01 -0.49
C ARG A 163 29.33 -1.46 -1.83
N PHE A 164 29.67 -2.66 -2.30
CA PHE A 164 29.21 -3.23 -3.58
C PHE A 164 28.35 -4.48 -3.36
N ALA A 165 28.91 -5.53 -2.75
CA ALA A 165 28.20 -6.77 -2.39
C ALA A 165 26.86 -6.57 -1.63
N SER A 166 26.69 -5.50 -0.84
CA SER A 166 25.41 -5.20 -0.19
C SER A 166 24.27 -4.97 -1.18
N HIS A 167 24.54 -4.44 -2.39
CA HIS A 167 23.56 -4.34 -3.47
C HIS A 167 23.29 -5.68 -4.16
N VAL A 168 24.30 -6.55 -4.29
CA VAL A 168 24.13 -7.94 -4.75
C VAL A 168 23.22 -8.70 -3.77
N CYS A 169 23.45 -8.57 -2.47
CA CYS A 169 22.63 -9.18 -1.42
C CYS A 169 21.20 -8.62 -1.39
N GLN A 170 21.00 -7.30 -1.58
CA GLN A 170 19.67 -6.69 -1.72
C GLN A 170 18.91 -7.30 -2.91
N THR A 171 19.56 -7.43 -4.07
CA THR A 171 18.93 -7.98 -5.27
C THR A 171 18.66 -9.49 -5.15
N LEU A 172 19.59 -10.26 -4.59
CA LEU A 172 19.41 -11.68 -4.28
C LEU A 172 18.22 -11.92 -3.33
N LEU A 173 18.14 -11.21 -2.21
CA LEU A 173 17.01 -11.32 -1.28
C LEU A 173 15.69 -10.88 -1.93
N THR A 174 15.69 -9.83 -2.75
CA THR A 174 14.48 -9.38 -3.45
C THR A 174 13.92 -10.48 -4.37
N LEU A 175 14.79 -11.22 -5.07
CA LEU A 175 14.43 -12.35 -5.92
C LEU A 175 14.03 -13.60 -5.10
N SER A 176 14.71 -13.83 -3.97
CA SER A 176 14.40 -14.92 -3.03
C SER A 176 12.94 -14.87 -2.56
N ALA A 177 12.35 -13.69 -2.44
CA ALA A 177 10.93 -13.52 -2.08
C ALA A 177 9.94 -14.09 -3.13
N ASP A 178 10.30 -14.12 -4.42
CA ASP A 178 9.50 -14.75 -5.48
C ASP A 178 9.72 -16.27 -5.57
N ILE A 179 10.85 -16.78 -5.08
CA ILE A 179 11.09 -18.23 -4.95
C ILE A 179 10.35 -18.77 -3.73
N VAL A 180 10.49 -18.15 -2.56
CA VAL A 180 9.78 -18.55 -1.33
C VAL A 180 8.26 -18.51 -1.51
N GLU A 181 7.72 -17.53 -2.22
CA GLU A 181 6.28 -17.49 -2.51
C GLU A 181 5.81 -18.64 -3.41
N ARG A 182 6.68 -19.21 -4.26
CA ARG A 182 6.39 -20.41 -5.05
C ARG A 182 6.60 -21.69 -4.24
N GLU A 183 7.69 -21.80 -3.47
CA GLU A 183 7.92 -22.91 -2.53
C GLU A 183 6.73 -23.08 -1.57
N ALA A 184 6.26 -21.99 -0.95
CA ALA A 184 5.14 -21.99 -0.02
C ALA A 184 3.77 -22.35 -0.65
N ARG A 185 3.67 -22.39 -1.98
CA ARG A 185 2.49 -22.84 -2.73
C ARG A 185 2.62 -24.26 -3.30
N GLY A 186 3.80 -24.88 -3.22
CA GLY A 186 4.12 -26.10 -3.95
C GLY A 186 4.36 -25.88 -5.45
N GLU A 187 4.64 -24.64 -5.88
CA GLU A 187 4.94 -24.23 -7.26
C GLU A 187 6.47 -24.25 -7.55
N SER A 188 7.27 -24.89 -6.68
CA SER A 188 8.73 -24.94 -6.81
C SER A 188 9.19 -25.77 -8.01
N ILE A 189 10.18 -25.27 -8.75
CA ILE A 189 10.76 -25.93 -9.92
C ILE A 189 12.02 -26.69 -9.48
N PRO A 190 12.08 -28.03 -9.62
CA PRO A 190 13.27 -28.79 -9.24
C PRO A 190 14.45 -28.44 -10.14
N GLY A 191 15.65 -28.44 -9.56
CA GLY A 191 16.90 -28.21 -10.28
C GLY A 191 17.26 -29.36 -11.23
N PRO A 192 18.05 -29.14 -12.29
CA PRO A 192 18.40 -30.18 -13.28
C PRO A 192 18.99 -31.46 -12.68
N ASN A 193 19.68 -31.35 -11.54
CA ASN A 193 20.27 -32.48 -10.83
C ASN A 193 19.32 -33.17 -9.83
N GLU A 194 18.29 -32.48 -9.31
CA GLU A 194 17.39 -33.00 -8.26
C GLU A 194 16.50 -34.15 -8.77
N GLU A 195 16.22 -34.20 -10.08
CA GLU A 195 15.54 -35.35 -10.70
C GLU A 195 16.50 -36.50 -11.01
N ALA A 196 17.73 -36.20 -11.47
CA ALA A 196 18.72 -37.19 -11.88
C ALA A 196 19.38 -37.94 -10.69
N GLN A 197 19.50 -37.30 -9.53
CA GLN A 197 20.23 -37.84 -8.38
C GLN A 197 19.51 -38.97 -7.62
N LYS A 198 18.20 -39.20 -7.86
CA LYS A 198 17.42 -40.27 -7.20
C LYS A 198 17.89 -41.70 -7.53
N GLY A 199 18.91 -41.88 -8.39
CA GLY A 199 19.41 -43.18 -8.84
C GLY A 199 20.92 -43.45 -8.64
N LYS A 200 21.69 -42.56 -7.98
CA LYS A 200 23.14 -42.76 -7.76
C LYS A 200 23.57 -42.39 -6.34
N GLY A 201 24.18 -43.33 -5.63
CA GLY A 201 24.66 -43.16 -4.26
C GLY A 201 26.07 -42.61 -4.17
N GLU A 202 26.27 -41.36 -4.60
CA GLU A 202 27.46 -40.56 -4.30
C GLU A 202 27.08 -39.46 -3.31
N GLU A 203 27.98 -39.07 -2.39
CA GLU A 203 27.70 -38.09 -1.32
C GLU A 203 27.68 -36.64 -1.84
N VAL A 204 26.77 -36.35 -2.78
CA VAL A 204 26.52 -34.99 -3.28
C VAL A 204 25.63 -34.25 -2.28
N GLY A 205 26.07 -33.06 -1.86
CA GLY A 205 25.35 -32.24 -0.88
C GLY A 205 23.93 -31.88 -1.34
N VAL A 206 22.96 -31.98 -0.43
CA VAL A 206 21.57 -31.63 -0.68
C VAL A 206 21.43 -30.11 -0.63
N LEU A 207 21.16 -29.49 -1.79
CA LEU A 207 20.86 -28.07 -1.86
C LEU A 207 19.57 -27.76 -1.08
N LEU A 208 19.68 -26.85 -0.11
CA LEU A 208 18.57 -26.43 0.75
C LEU A 208 17.46 -25.71 -0.05
N SER A 209 16.26 -25.58 0.52
CA SER A 209 15.22 -24.70 -0.03
C SER A 209 15.55 -23.22 0.18
N MET A 210 14.92 -22.33 -0.57
CA MET A 210 15.12 -20.88 -0.38
C MET A 210 14.60 -20.42 0.99
N GLU A 211 13.52 -21.04 1.51
CA GLU A 211 13.11 -20.89 2.92
C GLU A 211 14.29 -21.20 3.87
N GLN A 212 14.94 -22.35 3.71
CA GLN A 212 16.02 -22.81 4.59
C GLN A 212 17.28 -21.94 4.48
N LEU A 213 17.65 -21.49 3.27
CA LEU A 213 18.80 -20.61 3.03
C LEU A 213 18.61 -19.25 3.70
N VAL A 214 17.43 -18.63 3.55
CA VAL A 214 17.08 -17.39 4.27
C VAL A 214 17.13 -17.60 5.79
N LEU A 215 16.58 -18.70 6.31
CA LEU A 215 16.62 -18.99 7.75
C LEU A 215 18.04 -19.26 8.27
N SER A 216 18.96 -19.74 7.41
CA SER A 216 20.39 -19.89 7.74
C SER A 216 21.06 -18.52 7.87
N LEU A 217 20.93 -17.68 6.85
CA LEU A 217 21.39 -16.28 6.83
C LEU A 217 20.90 -15.51 8.07
N CYS A 218 19.62 -15.62 8.43
CA CYS A 218 19.07 -14.95 9.61
C CYS A 218 19.75 -15.39 10.92
N LYS A 219 20.11 -16.68 11.05
CA LYS A 219 20.81 -17.20 12.24
C LYS A 219 22.26 -16.72 12.29
N GLU A 220 22.94 -16.68 11.14
CA GLU A 220 24.31 -16.17 11.02
C GLU A 220 24.41 -14.69 11.40
N LEU A 221 23.47 -13.85 10.94
CA LEU A 221 23.46 -12.42 11.26
C LEU A 221 22.98 -12.11 12.69
N LYS A 222 22.22 -13.00 13.33
CA LYS A 222 21.58 -12.75 14.64
C LYS A 222 22.53 -12.22 15.73
N PRO A 223 23.79 -12.71 15.91
CA PRO A 223 24.70 -12.18 16.93
C PRO A 223 25.15 -10.74 16.67
N GLN A 224 25.16 -10.29 15.41
CA GLN A 224 25.67 -8.98 14.99
C GLN A 224 24.56 -8.01 14.52
N VAL A 225 23.31 -8.47 14.41
CA VAL A 225 22.19 -7.66 13.87
C VAL A 225 22.03 -6.30 14.58
N CYS A 226 22.33 -6.24 15.88
CA CYS A 226 22.33 -5.02 16.70
C CYS A 226 23.34 -3.95 16.25
N THR A 227 24.47 -4.32 15.63
CA THR A 227 25.44 -3.38 15.05
C THR A 227 25.12 -3.10 13.59
N LEU A 228 24.73 -4.12 12.83
CA LEU A 228 24.46 -4.02 11.39
C LEU A 228 23.31 -3.05 11.05
N ILE A 229 22.36 -2.81 11.96
CA ILE A 229 21.30 -1.81 11.72
C ILE A 229 21.78 -0.36 11.70
N SER A 230 22.97 -0.04 12.24
CA SER A 230 23.55 1.30 12.17
C SER A 230 24.55 1.49 11.04
N ASP A 231 25.02 0.42 10.39
CA ASP A 231 25.91 0.53 9.23
C ASP A 231 25.19 1.03 7.96
N GLN A 232 25.89 1.90 7.22
CA GLN A 232 25.37 2.62 6.05
C GLN A 232 24.98 1.72 4.87
N PHE A 233 25.51 0.49 4.80
CA PHE A 233 25.18 -0.48 3.76
C PHE A 233 24.23 -1.55 4.31
N ALA A 234 24.57 -2.18 5.44
CA ALA A 234 23.85 -3.30 6.01
C ALA A 234 22.41 -2.94 6.45
N SER A 235 22.18 -1.70 6.92
CA SER A 235 20.83 -1.19 7.21
C SER A 235 19.86 -1.32 6.03
N HIS A 236 20.33 -1.14 4.79
CA HIS A 236 19.50 -1.31 3.60
C HIS A 236 19.18 -2.79 3.33
N VAL A 237 20.16 -3.68 3.51
CA VAL A 237 19.97 -5.13 3.31
C VAL A 237 19.06 -5.73 4.38
N ILE A 238 19.21 -5.32 5.65
CA ILE A 238 18.34 -5.74 6.75
C ILE A 238 16.89 -5.30 6.53
N ARG A 239 16.65 -4.10 5.99
CA ARG A 239 15.28 -3.68 5.64
C ARG A 239 14.66 -4.57 4.58
N VAL A 240 15.39 -4.91 3.52
CA VAL A 240 14.96 -5.90 2.51
C VAL A 240 14.65 -7.27 3.14
N LEU A 241 15.53 -7.77 4.02
CA LEU A 241 15.33 -9.03 4.74
C LEU A 241 14.07 -9.03 5.62
N LEU A 242 13.82 -7.94 6.36
CA LEU A 242 12.64 -7.79 7.22
C LEU A 242 11.33 -7.73 6.38
N TYR A 243 11.33 -7.05 5.22
CA TYR A 243 10.20 -7.07 4.28
C TYR A 243 9.91 -8.49 3.75
N LEU A 244 10.96 -9.23 3.41
CA LEU A 244 10.87 -10.63 2.94
C LEU A 244 10.29 -11.56 4.02
N LEU A 245 10.80 -11.48 5.26
CA LEU A 245 10.30 -12.30 6.38
C LEU A 245 8.85 -11.96 6.75
N ALA A 246 8.44 -10.70 6.61
CA ALA A 246 7.06 -10.27 6.81
C ALA A 246 6.12 -10.62 5.65
N GLY A 247 6.64 -11.12 4.52
CA GLY A 247 5.86 -11.37 3.31
C GLY A 247 5.24 -10.10 2.71
N LYS A 248 5.87 -8.93 2.86
CA LYS A 248 5.38 -7.67 2.27
C LYS A 248 6.14 -7.37 0.98
N ARG A 249 5.44 -6.92 -0.07
CA ARG A 249 6.12 -6.62 -1.34
C ARG A 249 7.04 -5.40 -1.21
N ILE A 250 8.16 -5.50 -1.91
CA ILE A 250 9.19 -4.49 -2.02
C ILE A 250 8.83 -3.67 -3.26
N ASP A 251 7.99 -2.64 -3.08
CA ASP A 251 7.57 -1.74 -4.16
C ASP A 251 8.73 -0.81 -4.57
N GLU A 252 9.74 -1.33 -5.30
CA GLU A 252 10.93 -0.57 -5.69
C GLU A 252 10.60 0.68 -6.54
N GLU A 253 9.46 0.72 -7.24
CA GLU A 253 8.96 1.89 -7.96
C GLU A 253 8.37 2.97 -7.02
N ASN A 254 7.89 2.59 -5.83
CA ASN A 254 7.25 3.47 -4.84
C ASN A 254 8.07 3.62 -3.55
N ASP A 255 9.41 3.46 -3.58
CA ASP A 255 10.30 3.77 -2.46
C ASP A 255 10.44 5.30 -2.26
N VAL A 256 9.31 5.97 -1.97
CA VAL A 256 9.16 7.42 -1.80
C VAL A 256 9.63 7.87 -0.41
N LYS A 257 10.85 7.46 -0.03
CA LYS A 257 11.66 8.05 1.06
C LYS A 257 13.12 7.55 1.05
N GLY A 258 13.41 6.37 0.49
CA GLY A 258 14.68 5.65 0.66
C GLY A 258 14.61 4.61 1.78
N GLN A 259 13.40 4.07 2.02
CA GLN A 259 13.13 2.99 2.96
C GLN A 259 13.77 1.67 2.51
N LEU A 260 14.07 1.49 1.22
CA LEU A 260 14.65 0.24 0.68
C LEU A 260 16.05 0.46 0.10
N ARG A 261 16.25 1.38 -0.86
CA ARG A 261 17.58 1.72 -1.40
C ARG A 261 17.94 3.19 -1.15
N SER A 262 19.24 3.53 -1.19
CA SER A 262 19.67 4.92 -1.03
C SER A 262 19.27 5.76 -2.26
N LYS A 263 18.94 7.05 -2.06
CA LYS A 263 18.51 7.95 -3.16
C LYS A 263 19.53 8.06 -4.30
N LYS A 264 20.83 7.89 -4.00
CA LYS A 264 21.92 7.82 -4.98
C LYS A 264 21.86 6.52 -5.80
N SER A 265 21.66 5.38 -5.14
CA SER A 265 21.48 4.07 -5.78
C SER A 265 20.23 4.04 -6.67
N GLN A 266 19.08 4.52 -6.17
CA GLN A 266 17.84 4.67 -6.95
C GLN A 266 18.07 5.46 -8.26
N LYS A 267 18.66 6.66 -8.17
CA LYS A 267 18.90 7.52 -9.35
C LYS A 267 19.83 6.86 -10.36
N TYR A 268 20.88 6.18 -9.90
CA TYR A 268 21.80 5.44 -10.77
C TYR A 268 21.07 4.28 -11.47
N ARG A 269 20.31 3.47 -10.73
CA ARG A 269 19.58 2.33 -11.27
C ARG A 269 18.55 2.73 -12.33
N ASN A 270 17.84 3.84 -12.11
CA ASN A 270 16.89 4.39 -13.07
C ASN A 270 17.54 4.93 -14.36
N THR A 271 18.86 5.15 -14.34
CA THR A 271 19.64 5.64 -15.50
C THR A 271 20.33 4.49 -16.24
N ASN A 272 20.83 3.47 -15.52
CA ASN A 272 21.74 2.46 -16.07
C ASN A 272 21.16 1.03 -16.13
N ASN A 273 20.18 0.68 -15.28
CA ASN A 273 19.74 -0.72 -15.07
C ASN A 273 18.23 -0.92 -15.31
N ASN A 274 17.59 -0.03 -16.08
CA ASN A 274 16.12 0.01 -16.23
C ASN A 274 15.65 -0.34 -17.65
N LYS A 275 15.79 -1.61 -18.04
CA LYS A 275 14.97 -2.24 -19.09
C LYS A 275 13.82 -3.02 -18.43
N ASP A 276 12.63 -2.95 -19.02
CA ASP A 276 11.32 -3.37 -18.48
C ASP A 276 11.32 -4.69 -17.64
N VAL A 277 11.23 -4.58 -16.31
CA VAL A 277 10.39 -5.49 -15.52
C VAL A 277 9.08 -4.78 -15.27
N LYS A 278 8.09 -4.99 -16.15
CA LYS A 278 6.77 -4.39 -16.00
C LYS A 278 6.07 -4.96 -14.77
N ALA A 279 6.13 -4.24 -13.66
CA ALA A 279 5.40 -4.56 -12.44
C ALA A 279 3.92 -4.77 -12.79
N SER A 280 3.40 -5.97 -12.54
CA SER A 280 1.99 -6.25 -12.76
C SER A 280 1.17 -5.40 -11.79
N THR A 281 0.46 -4.39 -12.31
CA THR A 281 -0.36 -3.43 -11.54
C THR A 281 -1.63 -4.05 -10.94
N LYS A 282 -1.54 -5.34 -10.57
CA LYS A 282 -2.55 -6.20 -9.93
C LYS A 282 -1.91 -7.16 -8.91
N ALA A 283 -0.61 -7.07 -8.64
CA ALA A 283 0.03 -7.87 -7.61
C ALA A 283 -0.54 -7.53 -6.22
N SER A 284 -0.72 -8.54 -5.38
CA SER A 284 -1.10 -8.34 -3.96
C SER A 284 0.02 -7.62 -3.21
N PRO A 285 -0.26 -6.63 -2.34
CA PRO A 285 0.77 -5.96 -1.54
C PRO A 285 1.46 -6.91 -0.54
N THR A 286 0.84 -8.06 -0.24
CA THR A 286 1.43 -9.16 0.52
C THR A 286 1.68 -10.38 -0.37
N ARG A 287 2.69 -11.16 0.01
CA ARG A 287 3.08 -12.46 -0.52
C ARG A 287 2.61 -13.57 0.42
N VAL A 288 2.49 -14.79 -0.10
CA VAL A 288 2.45 -15.99 0.76
C VAL A 288 3.87 -16.29 1.24
N VAL A 289 4.06 -16.48 2.55
CA VAL A 289 5.34 -16.88 3.16
C VAL A 289 5.13 -17.98 4.21
N PRO A 290 6.12 -18.87 4.45
CA PRO A 290 6.07 -19.90 5.48
C PRO A 290 5.91 -19.35 6.91
N ALA A 291 5.35 -20.14 7.82
CA ALA A 291 5.18 -19.76 9.23
C ALA A 291 6.53 -19.54 9.95
N SER A 292 7.58 -20.24 9.52
CA SER A 292 8.96 -20.08 9.99
C SER A 292 9.51 -18.67 9.80
N PHE A 293 9.13 -17.97 8.72
CA PHE A 293 9.55 -16.61 8.43
C PHE A 293 8.95 -15.61 9.43
N LYS A 294 7.68 -15.79 9.82
CA LYS A 294 7.06 -15.00 10.90
C LYS A 294 7.74 -15.25 12.25
N ALA A 295 8.04 -16.50 12.58
CA ALA A 295 8.76 -16.84 13.80
C ALA A 295 10.17 -16.21 13.82
N MET A 296 10.89 -16.23 12.70
CA MET A 296 12.22 -15.61 12.57
C MET A 296 12.14 -14.07 12.63
N LEU A 297 11.11 -13.44 12.05
CA LEU A 297 10.86 -12.00 12.18
C LEU A 297 10.64 -11.60 13.64
N GLU A 298 9.85 -12.37 14.39
CA GLU A 298 9.68 -12.18 15.83
C GLU A 298 10.99 -12.40 16.59
N GLU A 299 11.78 -13.42 16.25
CA GLU A 299 13.06 -13.73 16.89
C GLU A 299 14.09 -12.60 16.69
N LEU A 300 14.22 -12.09 15.46
CA LEU A 300 15.08 -10.94 15.15
C LEU A 300 14.55 -9.66 15.81
N THR A 301 13.24 -9.41 15.82
CA THR A 301 12.67 -8.25 16.52
C THR A 301 12.91 -8.33 18.03
N LYS A 302 12.70 -9.50 18.64
CA LYS A 302 13.00 -9.73 20.07
C LYS A 302 14.50 -9.54 20.34
N THR A 303 15.37 -10.00 19.45
CA THR A 303 16.84 -9.82 19.56
C THR A 303 17.23 -8.34 19.53
N LEU A 304 16.74 -7.58 18.54
CA LEU A 304 16.99 -6.14 18.41
C LEU A 304 16.41 -5.32 19.57
N THR A 305 15.19 -5.64 20.02
CA THR A 305 14.54 -4.93 21.13
C THR A 305 15.25 -5.19 22.47
N SER A 306 15.66 -6.44 22.74
CA SER A 306 16.21 -6.85 24.06
C SER A 306 17.73 -6.73 24.18
N GLY A 307 18.47 -7.07 23.11
CA GLY A 307 19.94 -7.12 23.08
C GLY A 307 20.64 -5.76 22.96
N LEU A 308 19.87 -4.68 22.83
CA LEU A 308 20.35 -3.31 22.96
C LEU A 308 19.98 -2.75 24.34
N SER A 309 20.88 -2.02 24.98
CA SER A 309 20.52 -1.20 26.15
C SER A 309 19.61 -0.04 25.73
N GLU A 310 18.73 0.40 26.61
CA GLU A 310 17.75 1.44 26.25
C GLU A 310 18.41 2.74 25.78
N THR A 311 19.54 3.11 26.39
CA THR A 311 20.33 4.28 26.00
C THR A 311 20.77 4.17 24.54
N VAL A 312 21.20 2.98 24.09
CA VAL A 312 21.55 2.74 22.69
C VAL A 312 20.30 2.77 21.81
N VAL A 313 19.18 2.18 22.22
CA VAL A 313 17.90 2.27 21.48
C VAL A 313 17.49 3.74 21.27
N ARG A 314 17.62 4.58 22.30
CA ARG A 314 17.36 6.03 22.24
C ARG A 314 18.37 6.75 21.33
N THR A 315 19.67 6.41 21.36
CA THR A 315 20.65 6.94 20.40
C THR A 315 20.30 6.56 18.95
N LEU A 316 19.90 5.32 18.70
CA LEU A 316 19.52 4.84 17.37
C LEU A 316 18.19 5.45 16.87
N ALA A 317 17.30 5.87 17.78
CA ALA A 317 16.05 6.57 17.44
C ALA A 317 16.26 7.92 16.74
N VAL A 318 17.42 8.57 16.89
CA VAL A 318 17.82 9.77 16.12
C VAL A 318 18.93 9.50 15.09
N HIS A 319 19.40 8.26 14.98
CA HIS A 319 20.48 7.91 14.05
C HIS A 319 19.96 7.70 12.62
N ARG A 320 20.41 8.56 11.69
CA ARG A 320 19.95 8.64 10.28
C ARG A 320 19.86 7.29 9.54
N VAL A 321 20.71 6.32 9.89
CA VAL A 321 20.81 5.01 9.24
C VAL A 321 19.98 3.93 9.96
N ALA A 322 19.84 4.00 11.29
CA ALA A 322 19.18 2.97 12.09
C ALA A 322 17.70 3.25 12.37
N ASN A 323 17.33 4.53 12.51
CA ASN A 323 15.96 4.98 12.67
C ASN A 323 14.98 4.41 11.61
N PRO A 324 15.32 4.32 10.30
CA PRO A 324 14.48 3.65 9.31
C PRO A 324 14.26 2.16 9.57
N VAL A 325 15.18 1.47 10.25
CA VAL A 325 14.99 0.07 10.67
C VAL A 325 14.05 0.00 11.87
N LEU A 326 14.21 0.89 12.87
CA LEU A 326 13.31 0.98 14.02
C LEU A 326 11.86 1.33 13.60
N GLN A 327 11.69 2.23 12.64
CA GLN A 327 10.40 2.49 11.99
C GLN A 327 9.82 1.20 11.38
N LEU A 328 10.61 0.49 10.56
CA LEU A 328 10.14 -0.73 9.90
C LEU A 328 9.73 -1.81 10.92
N LEU A 329 10.54 -2.05 11.96
CA LEU A 329 10.20 -3.02 13.01
C LEU A 329 8.82 -2.76 13.60
N LEU A 330 8.48 -1.50 13.89
CA LEU A 330 7.16 -1.11 14.41
C LEU A 330 6.01 -1.36 13.41
N GLU A 331 6.24 -1.12 12.11
CA GLU A 331 5.22 -1.30 11.06
C GLU A 331 5.01 -2.77 10.66
N LEU A 332 5.94 -3.67 11.00
CA LEU A 332 5.86 -5.09 10.66
C LEU A 332 5.10 -5.94 11.69
N GLN A 333 5.03 -5.55 12.97
CA GLN A 333 4.41 -6.40 14.00
C GLN A 333 2.87 -6.54 13.86
N ASN A 334 2.20 -5.67 13.10
CA ASN A 334 0.73 -5.65 12.97
C ASN A 334 0.10 -6.96 12.47
N ASP A 335 0.90 -7.86 11.87
CA ASP A 335 0.47 -9.12 11.26
C ASP A 335 0.87 -10.37 12.09
N ALA A 336 1.27 -10.19 13.35
CA ALA A 336 1.70 -11.22 14.30
C ALA A 336 0.79 -11.28 15.55
N GLU A 337 0.62 -12.47 16.15
CA GLU A 337 -0.35 -12.71 17.23
C GLU A 337 -0.01 -11.94 18.52
N ASP A 338 1.27 -11.92 18.90
CA ASP A 338 1.80 -11.10 20.01
C ASP A 338 2.29 -9.71 19.56
N GLY A 339 2.00 -9.31 18.32
CA GLY A 339 2.59 -8.15 17.67
C GLY A 339 2.44 -6.83 18.42
N GLN A 340 1.28 -6.57 19.03
CA GLN A 340 1.09 -5.35 19.84
C GLN A 340 2.01 -5.34 21.08
N LYS A 341 2.26 -6.49 21.72
CA LYS A 341 3.16 -6.58 22.88
C LYS A 341 4.61 -6.25 22.47
N VAL A 342 5.04 -6.76 21.31
CA VAL A 342 6.38 -6.49 20.76
C VAL A 342 6.53 -5.01 20.39
N ASN A 343 5.50 -4.41 19.78
CA ASN A 343 5.45 -2.97 19.53
C ASN A 343 5.50 -2.17 20.83
N ASP A 344 4.67 -2.49 21.81
CA ASP A 344 4.60 -1.79 23.08
C ASP A 344 5.95 -1.88 23.83
N MET A 345 6.63 -3.04 23.86
CA MET A 345 7.99 -3.21 24.41
C MET A 345 9.05 -2.34 23.70
N LEU A 346 8.98 -2.22 22.37
CA LEU A 346 9.94 -1.42 21.60
C LEU A 346 9.66 0.09 21.79
N VAL A 347 8.39 0.50 21.79
CA VAL A 347 7.97 1.87 22.09
C VAL A 347 8.36 2.28 23.52
N ASP A 348 8.26 1.37 24.49
CA ASP A 348 8.64 1.61 25.88
C ASP A 348 10.13 1.97 26.01
N ARG A 349 11.02 1.21 25.33
CA ARG A 349 12.47 1.52 25.28
C ARG A 349 12.77 2.82 24.53
N ILE A 350 12.07 3.07 23.41
CA ILE A 350 12.22 4.31 22.62
C ILE A 350 11.75 5.54 23.40
N LEU A 351 10.66 5.45 24.17
CA LEU A 351 10.01 6.58 24.84
C LEU A 351 10.14 6.55 26.38
N TRP A 352 11.21 5.95 26.89
CA TRP A 352 11.62 6.06 28.30
C TRP A 352 10.53 5.58 29.28
N GLY A 353 10.17 4.29 29.16
CA GLY A 353 9.24 3.62 30.07
C GLY A 353 7.78 4.08 29.95
N ILE A 354 7.38 4.75 28.86
CA ILE A 354 6.04 5.36 28.75
C ILE A 354 4.87 4.37 28.85
N VAL A 355 5.11 3.09 28.56
CA VAL A 355 4.11 2.02 28.63
C VAL A 355 4.12 1.39 30.02
N SER A 356 5.31 1.10 30.57
CA SER A 356 5.47 0.51 31.91
C SER A 356 5.21 1.48 33.06
N ASP A 357 5.32 2.79 32.82
CA ASP A 357 5.20 3.82 33.85
C ASP A 357 3.75 4.05 34.27
N GLU A 358 3.37 3.41 35.38
CA GLU A 358 2.10 3.62 36.09
C GLU A 358 2.12 4.84 37.03
N THR A 359 3.24 5.56 37.16
CA THR A 359 3.34 6.68 38.12
C THR A 359 2.56 7.93 37.66
N PRO A 360 1.70 8.52 38.50
CA PRO A 360 1.00 9.76 38.14
C PRO A 360 1.92 10.98 38.29
N GLY A 361 2.58 11.40 37.20
CA GLY A 361 3.37 12.63 37.21
C GLY A 361 4.11 12.97 35.91
N PRO A 362 4.74 14.15 35.83
CA PRO A 362 5.75 14.44 34.82
C PRO A 362 7.01 13.61 35.09
N ASN A 363 7.72 13.24 34.02
CA ASN A 363 8.98 12.50 34.11
C ASN A 363 10.02 13.30 33.34
N SER A 364 10.84 14.09 34.05
CA SER A 364 11.71 15.11 33.47
C SER A 364 12.58 14.59 32.32
N ASP A 365 13.14 13.38 32.45
CA ASP A 365 14.03 12.81 31.45
C ASP A 365 13.25 12.33 30.22
N ARG A 366 12.11 11.64 30.43
CA ARG A 366 11.20 11.27 29.34
C ARG A 366 10.68 12.50 28.61
N ASP A 367 10.30 13.54 29.34
CA ASP A 367 9.64 14.72 28.80
C ASP A 367 10.64 15.56 27.97
N ALA A 368 11.88 15.71 28.45
CA ALA A 368 12.98 16.30 27.68
C ALA A 368 13.36 15.46 26.45
N TRP A 369 13.36 14.13 26.57
CA TRP A 369 13.61 13.22 25.46
C TRP A 369 12.50 13.26 24.40
N PHE A 370 11.23 13.33 24.81
CA PHE A 370 10.09 13.46 23.90
C PHE A 370 10.14 14.79 23.14
N GLU A 371 10.45 15.91 23.81
CA GLU A 371 10.69 17.20 23.14
C GLU A 371 11.85 17.15 22.14
N THR A 372 12.88 16.34 22.41
CA THR A 372 14.00 16.12 21.49
C THR A 372 13.53 15.39 20.23
N LEU A 373 12.88 14.23 20.38
CA LEU A 373 12.32 13.46 19.26
C LEU A 373 11.28 14.27 18.45
N LEU A 374 10.45 15.08 19.11
CA LEU A 374 9.41 15.90 18.47
C LEU A 374 9.97 17.00 17.56
N ARG A 375 11.23 17.40 17.77
CA ARG A 375 11.87 18.51 17.05
C ARG A 375 13.05 18.08 16.17
N ASP A 376 13.65 16.92 16.41
CA ASP A 376 14.73 16.38 15.58
C ASP A 376 14.24 15.87 14.21
N GLN A 377 15.06 16.07 13.17
CA GLN A 377 14.74 15.72 11.78
C GLN A 377 14.66 14.21 11.51
N VAL A 378 15.18 13.37 12.41
CA VAL A 378 15.19 11.91 12.29
C VAL A 378 14.21 11.29 13.29
N GLY A 379 14.29 11.68 14.56
CA GLY A 379 13.41 11.24 15.64
C GLY A 379 11.92 11.54 15.39
N SER A 380 11.61 12.65 14.73
CA SER A 380 10.22 13.00 14.39
C SER A 380 9.58 12.01 13.43
N HIS A 381 10.33 11.48 12.45
CA HIS A 381 9.85 10.42 11.56
C HIS A 381 9.62 9.08 12.28
N LEU A 382 10.29 8.84 13.43
CA LEU A 382 9.95 7.70 14.28
C LEU A 382 8.68 7.96 15.09
N LEU A 383 8.49 9.18 15.65
CA LEU A 383 7.23 9.54 16.32
C LEU A 383 6.02 9.50 15.36
N GLU A 384 6.20 9.87 14.09
CA GLU A 384 5.19 9.69 13.03
C GLU A 384 4.71 8.22 12.94
N VAL A 385 5.64 7.26 13.01
CA VAL A 385 5.35 5.82 12.97
C VAL A 385 4.80 5.31 14.30
N VAL A 386 5.35 5.76 15.44
CA VAL A 386 4.83 5.38 16.77
C VAL A 386 3.36 5.77 16.90
N LEU A 387 2.96 7.00 16.53
CA LEU A 387 1.55 7.42 16.59
C LEU A 387 0.61 6.58 15.69
N LYS A 388 1.15 5.94 14.65
CA LYS A 388 0.44 5.00 13.78
C LYS A 388 0.24 3.65 14.47
N THR A 389 1.28 3.07 15.07
CA THR A 389 1.33 1.67 15.52
C THR A 389 0.95 1.42 16.99
N ILE A 390 0.90 2.44 17.84
CA ILE A 390 0.55 2.30 19.27
C ILE A 390 -0.92 1.98 19.54
N SER A 391 -1.16 1.28 20.65
CA SER A 391 -2.49 0.99 21.19
C SER A 391 -3.30 2.27 21.49
N PRO A 392 -4.66 2.25 21.46
CA PRO A 392 -5.49 3.44 21.66
C PRO A 392 -5.35 4.10 23.04
N SER A 393 -5.02 3.33 24.08
CA SER A 393 -4.73 3.82 25.44
C SER A 393 -3.42 4.61 25.49
N LEU A 394 -2.34 4.05 24.94
CA LEU A 394 -1.04 4.71 24.86
C LEU A 394 -1.08 5.95 23.95
N TYR A 395 -1.83 5.89 22.85
CA TYR A 395 -2.14 7.05 22.02
C TYR A 395 -2.78 8.17 22.84
N ASN A 396 -3.76 7.85 23.70
CA ASN A 396 -4.43 8.84 24.53
C ASN A 396 -3.49 9.42 25.62
N LYS A 397 -2.63 8.59 26.23
CA LYS A 397 -1.59 9.05 27.18
C LYS A 397 -0.66 10.07 26.51
N ILE A 398 -0.09 9.70 25.35
CA ILE A 398 0.80 10.59 24.57
C ILE A 398 0.10 11.88 24.13
N PHE A 399 -1.15 11.80 23.64
CA PHE A 399 -1.92 12.97 23.21
C PHE A 399 -2.13 13.98 24.36
N VAL A 400 -2.56 13.49 25.52
CA VAL A 400 -2.86 14.35 26.69
C VAL A 400 -1.57 14.95 27.28
N THR A 401 -0.48 14.18 27.38
CA THR A 401 0.76 14.66 28.01
C THR A 401 1.56 15.62 27.11
N TYR A 402 1.69 15.34 25.81
CA TYR A 402 2.67 16.05 24.95
C TYR A 402 2.06 17.00 23.90
N PHE A 403 0.80 16.79 23.50
CA PHE A 403 0.20 17.50 22.36
C PHE A 403 -0.92 18.47 22.75
N ARG A 404 -1.79 18.10 23.70
CA ARG A 404 -2.94 18.91 24.11
C ARG A 404 -2.50 20.25 24.74
N ASN A 405 -3.31 21.29 24.51
CA ASN A 405 -3.07 22.70 24.85
C ASN A 405 -1.80 23.30 24.21
N ARG A 406 -1.25 22.62 23.19
CA ARG A 406 0.02 22.96 22.53
C ARG A 406 -0.03 22.84 21.01
N LEU A 407 -1.13 22.35 20.43
CA LEU A 407 -1.18 21.96 19.03
C LEU A 407 -0.84 23.12 18.09
N VAL A 408 -1.35 24.33 18.35
CA VAL A 408 -1.07 25.53 17.53
C VAL A 408 0.42 25.80 17.38
N LYS A 409 1.20 25.66 18.46
CA LYS A 409 2.66 25.88 18.46
C LYS A 409 3.38 24.78 17.67
N LEU A 410 2.91 23.53 17.79
CA LEU A 410 3.49 22.39 17.09
C LEU A 410 3.16 22.39 15.59
N CYS A 411 1.98 22.86 15.19
CA CYS A 411 1.57 23.04 13.79
C CYS A 411 2.45 24.04 13.03
N HIS A 412 2.92 25.09 13.70
CA HIS A 412 3.85 26.07 13.11
C HIS A 412 5.29 25.57 13.00
N HIS A 413 5.72 24.68 13.90
CA HIS A 413 7.11 24.25 14.02
C HIS A 413 7.59 23.47 12.77
N PRO A 414 8.77 23.79 12.20
CA PRO A 414 9.22 23.24 10.91
C PRO A 414 9.32 21.72 10.86
N VAL A 415 9.57 21.05 12.00
CA VAL A 415 9.65 19.58 12.11
C VAL A 415 8.37 18.99 12.71
N ALA A 416 8.10 19.22 14.01
CA ALA A 416 6.92 18.72 14.74
C ALA A 416 5.54 18.78 14.02
N ASN A 417 5.32 19.72 13.08
CA ASN A 417 4.07 19.77 12.30
C ASN A 417 3.78 18.47 11.51
N PHE A 418 4.81 17.69 11.14
CA PHE A 418 4.62 16.37 10.51
C PHE A 418 4.14 15.31 11.51
N VAL A 419 4.66 15.35 12.74
CA VAL A 419 4.18 14.50 13.84
C VAL A 419 2.71 14.83 14.18
N VAL A 420 2.33 16.12 14.16
CA VAL A 420 0.94 16.54 14.35
C VAL A 420 0.03 16.13 13.18
N GLN A 421 0.53 16.12 11.94
CA GLN A 421 -0.22 15.57 10.80
C GLN A 421 -0.54 14.09 11.01
N GLN A 422 0.42 13.28 11.49
CA GLN A 422 0.14 11.88 11.82
C GLN A 422 -0.77 11.74 13.03
N LEU A 423 -0.64 12.58 14.06
CA LEU A 423 -1.57 12.63 15.19
C LEU A 423 -3.02 12.76 14.68
N PHE A 424 -3.31 13.75 13.83
CA PHE A 424 -4.66 13.94 13.30
C PHE A 424 -5.13 12.73 12.47
N VAL A 425 -4.31 12.26 11.52
CA VAL A 425 -4.62 11.10 10.68
C VAL A 425 -4.88 9.84 11.53
N ASN A 426 -4.25 9.71 12.70
CA ASN A 426 -4.34 8.54 13.59
C ASN A 426 -5.30 8.69 14.80
N ALA A 427 -5.94 9.87 15.00
CA ALA A 427 -6.87 10.12 16.09
C ALA A 427 -7.91 8.99 16.24
N ARG A 428 -8.03 8.42 17.45
CA ARG A 428 -8.73 7.16 17.70
C ARG A 428 -10.24 7.35 17.94
N THR A 429 -10.67 8.53 18.40
CA THR A 429 -12.09 8.85 18.69
C THR A 429 -12.49 10.24 18.23
N SER A 430 -13.79 10.47 18.01
CA SER A 430 -14.36 11.79 17.68
C SER A 430 -14.05 12.84 18.75
N VAL A 431 -14.07 12.47 20.04
CA VAL A 431 -13.73 13.38 21.15
C VAL A 431 -12.26 13.85 21.10
N GLN A 432 -11.33 13.01 20.65
CA GLN A 432 -9.94 13.44 20.42
C GLN A 432 -9.87 14.44 19.26
N LEU A 433 -10.63 14.22 18.18
CA LEU A 433 -10.72 15.15 17.06
C LEU A 433 -11.38 16.48 17.45
N GLU A 434 -12.43 16.46 18.26
CA GLU A 434 -13.12 17.65 18.78
C GLU A 434 -12.14 18.58 19.52
N LEU A 435 -11.31 18.02 20.42
CA LEU A 435 -10.25 18.75 21.12
C LEU A 435 -9.17 19.28 20.17
N MET A 436 -8.75 18.49 19.17
CA MET A 436 -7.78 18.94 18.16
C MET A 436 -8.32 20.09 17.30
N VAL A 437 -9.62 20.03 16.97
CA VAL A 437 -10.34 21.05 16.20
C VAL A 437 -10.51 22.34 16.99
N GLU A 438 -10.88 22.24 18.27
CA GLU A 438 -10.99 23.37 19.21
C GLU A 438 -9.68 24.15 19.32
N GLU A 439 -8.54 23.47 19.45
CA GLU A 439 -7.24 24.13 19.50
C GLU A 439 -6.80 24.75 18.17
N THR A 440 -7.03 24.09 17.03
CA THR A 440 -6.26 24.38 15.79
C THR A 440 -7.01 25.02 14.64
N VAL A 441 -8.34 24.96 14.60
CA VAL A 441 -9.08 25.48 13.42
C VAL A 441 -8.96 27.00 13.29
N SER A 442 -8.87 27.74 14.40
CA SER A 442 -8.58 29.18 14.42
C SER A 442 -7.24 29.55 13.78
N GLY A 443 -6.26 28.64 13.79
CA GLY A 443 -4.93 28.83 13.19
C GLY A 443 -4.85 28.56 11.70
N PHE A 444 -5.93 28.11 11.03
CA PHE A 444 -5.88 27.72 9.62
C PHE A 444 -5.38 28.83 8.67
N ALA A 445 -5.69 30.10 8.95
CA ALA A 445 -5.21 31.23 8.16
C ALA A 445 -3.67 31.38 8.22
N ASP A 446 -3.08 31.23 9.40
CA ASP A 446 -1.63 31.24 9.57
C ASP A 446 -0.99 29.97 9.01
N TYR A 447 -1.63 28.80 9.15
CA TYR A 447 -1.13 27.57 8.54
C TYR A 447 -1.08 27.65 7.02
N LEU A 448 -2.05 28.33 6.39
CA LEU A 448 -2.03 28.63 4.95
C LEU A 448 -0.87 29.57 4.61
N LYS A 449 -0.76 30.71 5.32
CA LYS A 449 0.26 31.75 5.14
C LYS A 449 1.70 31.25 5.32
N PHE A 450 1.95 30.37 6.28
CA PHE A 450 3.27 29.80 6.59
C PHE A 450 3.52 28.43 5.92
N GLY A 451 2.74 28.07 4.90
CA GLY A 451 2.94 26.86 4.08
C GLY A 451 2.68 25.53 4.80
N LYS A 452 2.05 25.55 5.99
CA LYS A 452 1.70 24.38 6.82
C LYS A 452 0.40 23.70 6.36
N VAL A 453 0.07 23.81 5.08
CA VAL A 453 -1.18 23.30 4.48
C VAL A 453 -1.39 21.78 4.65
N GLY A 454 -0.32 21.02 4.92
CA GLY A 454 -0.41 19.61 5.31
C GLY A 454 -1.20 19.41 6.62
N VAL A 455 -1.02 20.29 7.61
CA VAL A 455 -1.77 20.30 8.88
C VAL A 455 -3.26 20.43 8.62
N ILE A 456 -3.66 21.42 7.82
CA ILE A 456 -5.06 21.61 7.40
C ILE A 456 -5.59 20.33 6.76
N ARG A 457 -4.90 19.80 5.75
CA ARG A 457 -5.33 18.58 5.05
C ARG A 457 -5.48 17.39 5.99
N SER A 458 -4.52 17.14 6.88
CA SER A 458 -4.57 16.01 7.82
C SER A 458 -5.76 16.07 8.78
N LEU A 459 -6.19 17.28 9.19
CA LEU A 459 -7.39 17.45 10.01
C LEU A 459 -8.68 17.23 9.19
N VAL A 460 -8.72 17.61 7.91
CA VAL A 460 -9.83 17.31 7.00
C VAL A 460 -9.92 15.79 6.70
N ASP A 461 -8.78 15.13 6.47
CA ASP A 461 -8.72 13.67 6.26
C ASP A 461 -9.16 12.90 7.54
N ALA A 462 -8.78 13.39 8.73
CA ALA A 462 -9.23 12.84 10.02
C ALA A 462 -10.74 13.03 10.25
N CYS A 463 -11.26 14.22 9.91
CA CYS A 463 -12.68 14.58 9.96
C CYS A 463 -13.55 13.63 9.12
N VAL A 464 -13.18 13.37 7.86
CA VAL A 464 -13.86 12.38 7.01
C VAL A 464 -13.79 10.96 7.59
N ARG A 465 -12.64 10.58 8.17
CA ARG A 465 -12.45 9.23 8.75
C ARG A 465 -13.31 8.99 10.00
N LEU A 466 -13.41 9.99 10.88
CA LEU A 466 -14.12 9.90 12.17
C LEU A 466 -15.58 10.33 12.11
N LYS A 467 -16.02 10.98 11.02
CA LYS A 467 -17.39 11.53 10.85
C LYS A 467 -17.80 12.44 12.01
N ALA A 468 -16.93 13.42 12.27
CA ALA A 468 -17.09 14.42 13.30
C ALA A 468 -16.37 15.73 12.90
N CYS A 469 -16.81 16.84 13.48
CA CYS A 469 -16.29 18.19 13.27
C CYS A 469 -16.40 18.76 11.84
N GLU A 470 -17.19 18.14 10.96
CA GLU A 470 -17.32 18.52 9.55
C GLU A 470 -17.68 20.00 9.37
N LYS A 471 -18.69 20.46 10.12
CA LYS A 471 -19.15 21.86 10.10
C LYS A 471 -18.04 22.83 10.56
N GLN A 472 -17.32 22.48 11.62
CA GLN A 472 -16.23 23.30 12.18
C GLN A 472 -15.06 23.42 11.21
N VAL A 473 -14.65 22.30 10.60
CA VAL A 473 -13.54 22.26 9.63
C VAL A 473 -13.91 23.02 8.35
N VAL A 474 -15.14 22.87 7.85
CA VAL A 474 -15.61 23.64 6.68
C VAL A 474 -15.74 25.14 6.99
N ALA A 475 -16.18 25.52 8.19
CA ALA A 475 -16.19 26.93 8.62
C ALA A 475 -14.76 27.51 8.69
N GLY A 476 -13.83 26.82 9.34
CA GLY A 476 -12.43 27.26 9.39
C GLY A 476 -11.74 27.35 8.04
N LEU A 477 -12.10 26.49 7.08
CA LEU A 477 -11.68 26.63 5.69
C LEU A 477 -12.29 27.90 5.05
N CYS A 478 -13.57 28.18 5.28
CA CYS A 478 -14.16 29.44 4.81
C CYS A 478 -13.42 30.65 5.36
N ASP A 479 -13.09 30.64 6.65
CA ASP A 479 -12.48 31.79 7.30
C ASP A 479 -11.00 31.96 6.92
N ALA A 480 -10.24 30.86 6.80
CA ALA A 480 -8.85 30.89 6.35
C ALA A 480 -8.67 31.30 4.88
N PHE A 481 -9.66 30.98 4.02
CA PHE A 481 -9.69 31.43 2.63
C PHE A 481 -10.42 32.77 2.44
N GLY A 482 -10.99 33.38 3.48
CA GLY A 482 -11.71 34.65 3.39
C GLY A 482 -12.99 34.58 2.55
N THR A 483 -13.72 33.45 2.61
CA THR A 483 -14.96 33.20 1.87
C THR A 483 -16.15 33.07 2.82
N HIS A 484 -16.51 34.18 3.47
CA HIS A 484 -17.57 34.24 4.47
C HIS A 484 -18.94 34.43 3.80
N SER A 485 -19.03 35.28 2.77
CA SER A 485 -20.29 35.63 2.10
C SER A 485 -20.71 34.63 1.00
N PRO A 486 -22.01 34.57 0.63
CA PRO A 486 -22.48 33.78 -0.51
C PRO A 486 -21.90 34.21 -1.86
N THR A 487 -21.33 35.41 -1.94
CA THR A 487 -20.60 35.91 -3.12
C THR A 487 -19.18 35.37 -3.18
N GLU A 488 -18.38 35.51 -2.11
CA GLU A 488 -17.01 34.97 -2.06
C GLU A 488 -16.99 33.45 -2.24
N ARG A 489 -17.96 32.74 -1.65
CA ARG A 489 -18.06 31.27 -1.71
C ARG A 489 -18.24 30.70 -3.12
N LYS A 490 -18.57 31.52 -4.13
CA LYS A 490 -18.56 31.11 -5.53
C LYS A 490 -17.15 30.74 -6.01
N ASP A 491 -16.11 31.35 -5.43
CA ASP A 491 -14.71 31.14 -5.76
C ASP A 491 -13.94 30.28 -4.74
N PHE A 492 -14.63 29.70 -3.75
CA PHE A 492 -14.01 28.80 -2.76
C PHE A 492 -13.15 27.71 -3.41
N ILE A 493 -13.62 27.09 -4.50
CA ILE A 493 -12.86 26.05 -5.20
C ILE A 493 -11.58 26.58 -5.86
N ASN A 494 -11.59 27.82 -6.39
CA ASN A 494 -10.41 28.46 -6.97
C ASN A 494 -9.39 28.85 -5.89
N CYS A 495 -9.88 29.32 -4.74
CA CYS A 495 -9.07 29.65 -3.57
C CYS A 495 -8.36 28.40 -3.03
N VAL A 496 -9.12 27.33 -2.74
CA VAL A 496 -8.59 26.07 -2.19
C VAL A 496 -7.67 25.37 -3.19
N ILE A 497 -8.03 25.24 -4.48
CA ILE A 497 -7.20 24.51 -5.45
C ILE A 497 -5.84 25.19 -5.71
N ARG A 498 -5.71 26.50 -5.45
CA ARG A 498 -4.45 27.25 -5.56
C ARG A 498 -3.74 27.50 -4.23
N MET A 499 -4.38 27.21 -3.10
CA MET A 499 -3.97 27.65 -1.76
C MET A 499 -3.84 29.19 -1.64
N TRP A 500 -4.77 29.93 -2.26
CA TRP A 500 -4.80 31.40 -2.26
C TRP A 500 -6.02 31.92 -1.49
N PRO A 501 -5.88 32.85 -0.54
CA PRO A 501 -7.02 33.57 0.04
C PRO A 501 -7.81 34.35 -1.02
N TYR A 502 -9.10 34.56 -0.79
CA TYR A 502 -10.01 35.26 -1.71
C TYR A 502 -9.50 36.65 -2.10
N GLN A 503 -8.88 37.39 -1.17
CA GLN A 503 -8.25 38.69 -1.44
C GLN A 503 -7.14 38.60 -2.50
N GLN A 504 -6.37 37.51 -2.53
CA GLN A 504 -5.39 37.25 -3.58
C GLN A 504 -6.06 36.80 -4.88
N TRP A 505 -7.13 35.99 -4.80
CA TRP A 505 -7.90 35.56 -5.96
C TRP A 505 -8.52 36.73 -6.73
N ILE A 506 -9.16 37.70 -6.06
CA ILE A 506 -9.82 38.80 -6.76
C ILE A 506 -8.84 39.71 -7.52
N TYR A 507 -7.68 40.01 -6.92
CA TYR A 507 -6.65 40.86 -7.53
C TYR A 507 -5.73 40.15 -8.53
N ALA A 508 -5.75 38.81 -8.58
CA ALA A 508 -4.98 38.06 -9.58
C ALA A 508 -5.40 38.44 -11.01
N SER A 509 -4.44 38.44 -11.93
CA SER A 509 -4.71 38.67 -13.35
C SER A 509 -5.55 37.55 -13.98
N ASP A 510 -6.22 37.81 -15.10
CA ASP A 510 -7.00 36.78 -15.81
C ASP A 510 -6.10 35.64 -16.35
N GLU A 511 -4.84 35.95 -16.66
CA GLU A 511 -3.81 34.95 -16.98
C GLU A 511 -3.55 34.02 -15.78
N GLU A 512 -3.42 34.54 -14.57
CA GLU A 512 -3.24 33.74 -13.35
C GLU A 512 -4.49 32.96 -12.95
N LYS A 513 -5.67 33.57 -13.08
CA LYS A 513 -6.98 32.94 -12.84
C LYS A 513 -7.22 31.76 -13.80
N THR A 514 -6.76 31.86 -15.05
CA THR A 514 -6.88 30.78 -16.04
C THR A 514 -5.65 29.85 -16.10
N SER A 515 -4.55 30.16 -15.41
CA SER A 515 -3.34 29.34 -15.39
C SER A 515 -3.49 28.12 -14.48
N LEU A 516 -3.60 26.93 -15.10
CA LEU A 516 -3.64 25.64 -14.40
C LEU A 516 -2.31 25.31 -13.71
N LYS A 517 -1.18 25.90 -14.17
CA LYS A 517 0.15 25.76 -13.54
C LYS A 517 0.22 26.31 -12.10
N LYS A 518 -0.80 27.05 -11.65
CA LYS A 518 -0.95 27.53 -10.27
C LYS A 518 -1.74 26.55 -9.38
N PHE A 519 -2.23 25.42 -9.90
CA PHE A 519 -2.92 24.41 -9.11
C PHE A 519 -1.96 23.74 -8.13
N HIS A 520 -2.38 23.64 -6.88
CA HIS A 520 -1.58 23.08 -5.79
C HIS A 520 -2.10 21.70 -5.41
N LEU A 521 -1.19 20.70 -5.38
CA LEU A 521 -1.55 19.30 -5.11
C LEU A 521 -2.35 19.12 -3.82
N GLN A 522 -1.93 19.76 -2.72
CA GLN A 522 -2.66 19.67 -1.45
C GLN A 522 -4.03 20.37 -1.51
N GLY A 523 -4.22 21.36 -2.37
CA GLY A 523 -5.51 22.01 -2.61
C GLY A 523 -6.50 21.08 -3.29
N SER A 524 -6.05 20.41 -4.36
CA SER A 524 -6.81 19.34 -5.01
C SER A 524 -7.14 18.20 -4.04
N LEU A 525 -6.18 17.76 -3.21
CA LEU A 525 -6.41 16.71 -2.22
C LEU A 525 -7.42 17.11 -1.13
N ILE A 526 -7.39 18.36 -0.63
CA ILE A 526 -8.42 18.89 0.27
C ILE A 526 -9.79 18.82 -0.41
N ILE A 527 -9.92 19.31 -1.65
CA ILE A 527 -11.20 19.28 -2.38
C ILE A 527 -11.71 17.84 -2.57
N GLN A 528 -10.84 16.91 -2.98
CA GLN A 528 -11.16 15.49 -3.13
C GLN A 528 -11.62 14.84 -1.82
N THR A 529 -11.08 15.26 -0.67
CA THR A 529 -11.54 14.80 0.65
C THR A 529 -12.83 15.50 1.09
N LEU A 530 -12.99 16.81 0.86
CA LEU A 530 -14.26 17.52 1.12
C LEU A 530 -15.44 16.89 0.35
N MET A 531 -15.21 16.39 -0.87
CA MET A 531 -16.24 15.68 -1.63
C MET A 531 -16.69 14.33 -1.03
N LYS A 532 -16.00 13.81 0.00
CA LYS A 532 -16.39 12.62 0.77
C LYS A 532 -17.32 12.96 1.95
N LEU A 533 -17.44 14.24 2.33
CA LEU A 533 -18.34 14.71 3.37
C LEU A 533 -19.82 14.59 2.94
N PRO A 534 -20.78 14.60 3.89
CA PRO A 534 -22.22 14.69 3.59
C PRO A 534 -22.60 15.88 2.69
N GLU A 535 -23.74 15.81 2.00
CA GLU A 535 -24.20 16.85 1.05
C GLU A 535 -24.28 18.25 1.69
N GLU A 536 -24.70 18.35 2.96
CA GLU A 536 -24.75 19.59 3.74
C GLU A 536 -23.38 20.26 3.98
N HIS A 537 -22.27 19.55 3.77
CA HIS A 537 -20.92 20.04 4.00
C HIS A 537 -20.07 20.07 2.72
N ASN A 538 -20.30 19.15 1.77
CA ASN A 538 -19.63 19.19 0.47
C ASN A 538 -20.22 20.25 -0.49
N ASN A 539 -21.47 20.70 -0.28
CA ASN A 539 -22.15 21.63 -1.17
C ASN A 539 -21.41 22.97 -1.38
N ILE A 540 -20.52 23.41 -0.48
CA ILE A 540 -19.68 24.59 -0.75
C ILE A 540 -18.75 24.38 -1.96
N VAL A 541 -18.13 23.20 -2.08
CA VAL A 541 -17.31 22.84 -3.25
C VAL A 541 -18.17 22.77 -4.51
N VAL A 542 -19.33 22.10 -4.41
CA VAL A 542 -20.19 21.82 -5.56
C VAL A 542 -20.85 23.09 -6.09
N SER A 543 -21.37 23.95 -5.22
CA SER A 543 -21.96 25.24 -5.60
C SER A 543 -20.91 26.22 -6.13
N SER A 544 -19.69 26.21 -5.56
CA SER A 544 -18.55 26.97 -6.09
C SER A 544 -18.19 26.50 -7.51
N PHE A 545 -17.97 25.19 -7.71
CA PHE A 545 -17.69 24.61 -9.03
C PHE A 545 -18.78 24.95 -10.07
N LEU A 546 -20.06 24.85 -9.70
CA LEU A 546 -21.19 25.16 -10.58
C LEU A 546 -21.39 26.66 -10.86
N ALA A 547 -20.71 27.55 -10.14
CA ALA A 547 -20.68 28.98 -10.38
C ALA A 547 -19.55 29.42 -11.34
N GLN A 548 -18.57 28.54 -11.61
CA GLN A 548 -17.45 28.83 -12.49
C GLN A 548 -17.82 28.74 -13.98
N PRO A 549 -17.11 29.46 -14.87
CA PRO A 549 -17.30 29.33 -16.32
C PRO A 549 -17.05 27.90 -16.82
N GLN A 550 -17.86 27.48 -17.79
CA GLN A 550 -17.86 26.12 -18.33
C GLN A 550 -16.60 25.83 -19.16
N ASP A 551 -16.07 26.83 -19.86
CA ASP A 551 -14.80 26.78 -20.60
C ASP A 551 -13.60 26.68 -19.64
N VAL A 552 -13.61 27.43 -18.53
CA VAL A 552 -12.57 27.37 -17.49
C VAL A 552 -12.55 25.98 -16.85
N THR A 553 -13.71 25.47 -16.42
CA THR A 553 -13.81 24.13 -15.78
C THR A 553 -13.58 22.98 -16.77
N TYR A 554 -13.93 23.14 -18.05
CA TYR A 554 -13.59 22.17 -19.10
C TYR A 554 -12.08 21.96 -19.22
N ARG A 555 -11.28 23.05 -19.17
CA ARG A 555 -9.81 22.97 -19.23
C ARG A 555 -9.19 22.16 -18.08
N TRP A 556 -9.89 21.98 -16.95
CA TRP A 556 -9.37 21.21 -15.80
C TRP A 556 -9.32 19.70 -16.09
N ILE A 557 -10.15 19.20 -17.01
CA ILE A 557 -10.22 17.78 -17.40
C ILE A 557 -8.86 17.27 -17.93
N PHE A 558 -8.09 18.17 -18.55
CA PHE A 558 -6.82 17.89 -19.23
C PHE A 558 -5.58 18.16 -18.35
N ASP A 559 -5.77 18.47 -17.06
CA ASP A 559 -4.70 18.77 -16.11
C ASP A 559 -4.53 17.66 -15.06
N PRO A 560 -3.29 17.24 -14.69
CA PRO A 560 -3.06 16.17 -13.71
C PRO A 560 -3.64 16.42 -12.32
N THR A 561 -3.83 17.68 -11.93
CA THR A 561 -4.33 18.10 -10.61
C THR A 561 -5.81 18.47 -10.67
N GLY A 562 -6.24 19.11 -11.77
CA GLY A 562 -7.62 19.52 -12.05
C GLY A 562 -8.56 18.36 -12.37
N SER A 563 -8.07 17.38 -13.14
CA SER A 563 -8.85 16.18 -13.51
C SER A 563 -9.34 15.45 -12.27
N ARG A 564 -8.47 15.25 -11.27
CA ARG A 564 -8.83 14.58 -10.00
C ARG A 564 -9.87 15.35 -9.17
N VAL A 565 -9.89 16.69 -9.25
CA VAL A 565 -10.98 17.49 -8.66
C VAL A 565 -12.29 17.23 -9.41
N TYR A 566 -12.27 17.33 -10.74
CA TYR A 566 -13.44 17.10 -11.61
C TYR A 566 -14.01 15.68 -11.41
N GLU A 567 -13.14 14.68 -11.37
CA GLU A 567 -13.43 13.27 -11.09
C GLU A 567 -14.07 13.08 -9.73
N SER A 568 -13.58 13.74 -8.67
CA SER A 568 -14.15 13.62 -7.33
C SER A 568 -15.55 14.21 -7.22
N ILE A 569 -15.83 15.34 -7.88
CA ILE A 569 -17.14 15.99 -7.91
C ILE A 569 -18.14 15.16 -8.71
N LEU A 570 -17.73 14.64 -9.86
CA LEU A 570 -18.58 13.78 -10.70
C LEU A 570 -18.78 12.38 -10.08
N GLY A 571 -17.76 11.86 -9.41
CA GLY A 571 -17.70 10.51 -8.86
C GLY A 571 -18.38 10.35 -7.50
N SER A 572 -18.30 11.34 -6.61
CA SER A 572 -18.75 11.21 -5.21
C SER A 572 -20.18 10.69 -5.06
N PRO A 573 -20.45 9.71 -4.17
CA PRO A 573 -21.81 9.26 -3.89
C PRO A 573 -22.68 10.37 -3.27
N ASN A 574 -22.05 11.36 -2.63
CA ASN A 574 -22.71 12.43 -1.88
C ASN A 574 -22.99 13.68 -2.76
N THR A 575 -22.95 13.54 -4.09
CA THR A 575 -23.27 14.60 -5.05
C THR A 575 -24.57 14.29 -5.80
N ASN A 576 -25.50 15.24 -5.73
CA ASN A 576 -26.84 15.13 -6.26
C ASN A 576 -26.89 14.69 -7.74
N LEU A 577 -27.77 13.74 -8.10
CA LEU A 577 -27.93 13.27 -9.49
C LEU A 577 -28.31 14.41 -10.46
N LYS A 578 -29.06 15.43 -10.01
CA LYS A 578 -29.37 16.61 -10.84
C LYS A 578 -28.11 17.37 -11.25
N ILE A 579 -27.14 17.44 -10.35
CA ILE A 579 -25.85 18.11 -10.57
C ILE A 579 -24.99 17.29 -11.52
N LYS A 580 -24.89 15.97 -11.33
CA LYS A 580 -24.19 15.09 -12.26
C LYS A 580 -24.76 15.18 -13.68
N LYS A 581 -26.10 15.19 -13.83
CA LYS A 581 -26.74 15.40 -15.14
C LYS A 581 -26.47 16.79 -15.74
N LYS A 582 -26.34 17.85 -14.92
CA LYS A 582 -25.90 19.17 -15.42
C LYS A 582 -24.44 19.12 -15.90
N ILE A 583 -23.54 18.50 -15.14
CA ILE A 583 -22.12 18.35 -15.52
C ILE A 583 -21.99 17.57 -16.83
N LEU A 584 -22.72 16.45 -16.99
CA LEU A 584 -22.71 15.69 -18.24
C LEU A 584 -23.23 16.53 -19.42
N ARG A 585 -24.35 17.26 -19.27
CA ARG A 585 -24.88 18.16 -20.31
C ARG A 585 -23.89 19.27 -20.71
N ASN A 586 -23.09 19.76 -19.76
CA ASN A 586 -22.02 20.72 -20.00
C ASN A 586 -20.82 20.15 -20.80
N LEU A 587 -20.83 18.84 -21.10
CA LEU A 587 -19.82 18.14 -21.91
C LEU A 587 -20.41 17.52 -23.20
N GLU A 588 -21.67 17.84 -23.55
CA GLU A 588 -22.23 17.48 -24.85
C GLU A 588 -21.38 18.08 -26.00
N ASP A 589 -21.31 17.35 -27.11
CA ASP A 589 -20.52 17.63 -28.30
C ASP A 589 -18.99 17.75 -28.06
N LYS A 590 -18.48 17.24 -26.93
CA LYS A 590 -17.05 17.30 -26.55
C LYS A 590 -16.47 15.98 -26.01
N TYR A 591 -17.22 14.88 -26.02
CA TYR A 591 -16.75 13.61 -25.46
C TYR A 591 -15.61 13.01 -26.29
N HIS A 592 -15.59 13.23 -27.60
CA HIS A 592 -14.49 12.82 -28.47
C HIS A 592 -13.17 13.51 -28.11
N GLU A 593 -13.14 14.83 -27.86
CA GLU A 593 -11.94 15.55 -27.39
C GLU A 593 -11.43 14.97 -26.07
N ILE A 594 -12.32 14.83 -25.08
CA ILE A 594 -12.02 14.28 -23.75
C ILE A 594 -11.44 12.87 -23.86
N SER A 595 -12.01 12.02 -24.72
CA SER A 595 -11.60 10.63 -24.91
C SER A 595 -10.20 10.45 -25.52
N MET A 596 -9.66 11.50 -26.14
CA MET A 596 -8.35 11.47 -26.80
C MET A 596 -7.18 11.88 -25.89
N ASP A 597 -7.46 12.37 -24.68
CA ASP A 597 -6.45 12.79 -23.70
C ASP A 597 -6.19 11.74 -22.60
N LYS A 598 -4.98 11.77 -22.04
CA LYS A 598 -4.49 10.91 -20.94
C LYS A 598 -5.27 11.07 -19.63
N PHE A 599 -5.70 12.30 -19.30
CA PHE A 599 -6.49 12.58 -18.10
C PHE A 599 -7.98 12.56 -18.44
N GLY A 600 -8.34 13.13 -19.58
CA GLY A 600 -9.70 13.12 -20.12
C GLY A 600 -10.31 11.73 -20.25
N SER A 601 -9.56 10.71 -20.69
CA SER A 601 -10.09 9.34 -20.78
C SER A 601 -10.59 8.78 -19.44
N HIS A 602 -9.96 9.14 -18.32
CA HIS A 602 -10.43 8.75 -16.99
C HIS A 602 -11.71 9.50 -16.58
N ILE A 603 -11.82 10.78 -16.94
CA ILE A 603 -13.08 11.54 -16.78
C ILE A 603 -14.18 10.94 -17.64
N MET A 604 -13.88 10.46 -18.85
CA MET A 604 -14.82 9.80 -19.74
C MET A 604 -15.38 8.49 -19.16
N ASP A 605 -14.52 7.61 -18.63
CA ASP A 605 -14.95 6.41 -17.91
C ASP A 605 -15.83 6.76 -16.69
N GLN A 606 -15.50 7.84 -15.97
CA GLN A 606 -16.27 8.30 -14.81
C GLN A 606 -17.58 9.01 -15.22
N CYS A 607 -17.66 9.65 -16.39
CA CYS A 607 -18.90 10.09 -17.03
C CYS A 607 -19.79 8.88 -17.36
N TRP A 608 -19.24 7.86 -18.01
CA TRP A 608 -19.97 6.64 -18.36
C TRP A 608 -20.59 5.93 -17.14
N LYS A 609 -19.86 5.92 -16.03
CA LYS A 609 -20.24 5.29 -14.75
C LYS A 609 -21.41 5.98 -14.02
N VAL A 610 -21.72 7.24 -14.34
CA VAL A 610 -22.81 8.04 -13.71
C VAL A 610 -23.85 8.58 -14.69
N ALA A 611 -23.65 8.38 -15.99
CA ALA A 611 -24.65 8.62 -17.02
C ALA A 611 -25.78 7.58 -16.94
N ASP A 612 -27.03 8.05 -17.06
CA ASP A 612 -28.19 7.21 -17.34
C ASP A 612 -28.17 6.75 -18.80
N ILE A 613 -29.07 5.83 -19.17
CA ILE A 613 -29.06 5.25 -20.53
C ILE A 613 -29.26 6.31 -21.62
N ASP A 614 -30.10 7.32 -21.39
CA ASP A 614 -30.33 8.42 -22.33
C ASP A 614 -29.04 9.22 -22.58
N MET A 615 -28.32 9.56 -21.51
CA MET A 615 -27.07 10.29 -21.60
C MET A 615 -25.93 9.42 -22.15
N LYS A 616 -25.90 8.12 -21.83
CA LYS A 616 -25.00 7.14 -22.47
C LYS A 616 -25.23 7.05 -23.97
N ALA A 617 -26.48 7.07 -24.43
CA ALA A 617 -26.80 7.06 -25.86
C ALA A 617 -26.36 8.37 -26.56
N LYS A 618 -26.45 9.53 -25.89
CA LYS A 618 -25.85 10.79 -26.39
C LYS A 618 -24.33 10.69 -26.51
N ILE A 619 -23.65 10.26 -25.45
CA ILE A 619 -22.19 10.06 -25.43
C ILE A 619 -21.77 9.11 -26.56
N ALA A 620 -22.44 7.97 -26.68
CA ALA A 620 -22.13 6.99 -27.72
C ALA A 620 -22.33 7.56 -29.14
N GLN A 621 -23.30 8.46 -29.34
CA GLN A 621 -23.51 9.11 -30.64
C GLN A 621 -22.37 10.07 -31.01
N ASP A 622 -21.84 10.87 -30.07
CA ASP A 622 -20.65 11.71 -30.32
C ASP A 622 -19.42 10.84 -30.64
N LEU A 623 -19.21 9.76 -29.89
CA LEU A 623 -18.10 8.83 -30.11
C LEU A 623 -18.20 8.06 -31.44
N VAL A 624 -19.41 7.84 -31.99
CA VAL A 624 -19.59 7.30 -33.35
C VAL A 624 -19.17 8.31 -34.42
N ASN A 625 -19.49 9.60 -34.23
CA ASN A 625 -19.16 10.65 -35.21
C ASN A 625 -17.64 10.80 -35.40
N HIS A 626 -16.85 10.54 -34.35
CA HIS A 626 -15.39 10.66 -34.31
C HIS A 626 -14.64 9.32 -34.21
N GLU A 627 -15.31 8.20 -34.53
CA GLU A 627 -14.79 6.83 -34.36
C GLU A 627 -13.42 6.60 -35.03
N TYR A 628 -13.18 7.20 -36.20
CA TYR A 628 -11.93 7.06 -36.95
C TYR A 628 -10.73 7.61 -36.17
N ASP A 629 -10.83 8.83 -35.65
CA ASP A 629 -9.73 9.48 -34.93
C ASP A 629 -9.55 8.86 -33.53
N LEU A 630 -10.66 8.53 -32.87
CA LEU A 630 -10.66 7.79 -31.61
C LEU A 630 -9.99 6.41 -31.75
N SER A 631 -10.19 5.69 -32.87
CA SER A 631 -9.57 4.38 -33.11
C SER A 631 -8.05 4.44 -33.27
N LYS A 632 -7.53 5.56 -33.78
CA LYS A 632 -6.08 5.81 -33.92
C LYS A 632 -5.45 6.31 -32.63
N ASN A 633 -6.19 7.08 -31.83
CA ASN A 633 -5.70 7.61 -30.57
C ASN A 633 -5.44 6.48 -29.54
N PHE A 634 -4.34 6.60 -28.78
CA PHE A 634 -3.95 5.59 -27.81
C PHE A 634 -4.97 5.40 -26.68
N PHE A 635 -5.64 6.47 -26.24
CA PHE A 635 -6.67 6.45 -25.20
C PHE A 635 -8.07 6.21 -25.79
N GLY A 636 -8.39 6.88 -26.90
CA GLY A 636 -9.71 6.81 -27.56
C GLY A 636 -10.16 5.39 -27.90
N LYS A 637 -9.24 4.54 -28.37
CA LYS A 637 -9.52 3.11 -28.68
C LYS A 637 -10.01 2.31 -27.46
N TYR A 638 -9.59 2.68 -26.24
CA TYR A 638 -10.07 2.04 -25.02
C TYR A 638 -11.47 2.54 -24.66
N ILE A 639 -11.79 3.83 -24.86
CA ILE A 639 -13.14 4.37 -24.68
C ILE A 639 -14.13 3.74 -25.66
N LEU A 640 -13.79 3.64 -26.95
CA LEU A 640 -14.64 2.96 -27.97
C LEU A 640 -14.99 1.53 -27.54
N ARG A 641 -14.05 0.82 -26.91
CA ARG A 641 -14.25 -0.53 -26.36
C ARG A 641 -15.08 -0.52 -25.06
N ASN A 642 -14.80 0.39 -24.13
CA ASN A 642 -15.47 0.49 -22.83
C ASN A 642 -16.96 0.87 -23.00
N CYS A 643 -17.27 1.81 -23.89
CA CYS A 643 -18.63 2.18 -24.28
C CYS A 643 -19.26 1.20 -25.32
N ASN A 644 -18.50 0.21 -25.80
CA ASN A 644 -18.96 -0.84 -26.72
C ASN A 644 -19.59 -0.27 -28.01
N ILE A 645 -18.92 0.71 -28.63
CA ILE A 645 -19.45 1.60 -29.68
C ILE A 645 -19.80 0.85 -30.98
N ASP A 646 -19.02 -0.15 -31.38
CA ASP A 646 -19.33 -1.02 -32.53
C ASP A 646 -20.73 -1.66 -32.42
N HIS A 647 -21.09 -2.11 -31.21
CA HIS A 647 -22.39 -2.73 -30.95
C HIS A 647 -23.52 -1.68 -30.90
N PHE A 648 -23.27 -0.48 -30.37
CA PHE A 648 -24.21 0.65 -30.45
C PHE A 648 -24.53 1.02 -31.91
N LYS A 649 -23.48 1.16 -32.72
CA LYS A 649 -23.54 1.52 -34.15
C LYS A 649 -24.26 0.45 -35.00
N ARG A 650 -24.06 -0.83 -34.69
CA ARG A 650 -24.69 -1.96 -35.42
C ARG A 650 -26.09 -2.33 -34.92
N LYS A 651 -26.33 -2.22 -33.62
CA LYS A 651 -27.52 -2.76 -32.93
C LYS A 651 -27.87 -1.96 -31.67
N ARG A 652 -28.31 -0.72 -31.85
CA ARG A 652 -28.64 0.19 -30.75
C ARG A 652 -29.61 -0.41 -29.71
N GLU A 653 -30.66 -1.11 -30.13
CA GLU A 653 -31.66 -1.68 -29.20
C GLU A 653 -31.08 -2.78 -28.29
N GLU A 654 -30.33 -3.74 -28.84
CA GLU A 654 -29.63 -4.78 -28.06
C GLU A 654 -28.59 -4.15 -27.11
N TRP A 655 -27.89 -3.10 -27.57
CA TRP A 655 -26.95 -2.36 -26.75
C TRP A 655 -27.64 -1.63 -25.59
N GLU A 656 -28.79 -0.99 -25.84
CA GLU A 656 -29.54 -0.30 -24.81
C GLU A 656 -30.13 -1.28 -23.79
N GLU A 657 -30.63 -2.46 -24.22
CA GLU A 657 -31.06 -3.51 -23.30
C GLU A 657 -29.88 -4.04 -22.45
N LYS A 658 -28.70 -4.22 -23.05
CA LYS A 658 -27.48 -4.65 -22.37
C LYS A 658 -27.07 -3.64 -21.28
N GLU A 659 -27.05 -2.35 -21.57
CA GLU A 659 -26.74 -1.31 -20.57
C GLU A 659 -27.82 -1.21 -19.49
N LYS A 660 -29.12 -1.25 -19.85
CA LYS A 660 -30.24 -1.37 -18.91
C LYS A 660 -30.10 -2.60 -18.01
N GLY A 661 -29.56 -3.71 -18.52
CA GLY A 661 -29.29 -4.94 -17.78
C GLY A 661 -28.05 -4.88 -16.86
N ILE A 662 -27.05 -4.06 -17.19
CA ILE A 662 -25.89 -3.77 -16.32
C ILE A 662 -26.32 -2.85 -15.18
N GLU A 663 -27.12 -1.83 -15.46
CA GLU A 663 -27.61 -0.88 -14.46
C GLU A 663 -28.51 -1.56 -13.42
N ARG A 664 -29.50 -2.36 -13.84
CA ARG A 664 -30.34 -3.17 -12.92
C ARG A 664 -29.51 -4.09 -12.01
N LYS A 665 -28.44 -4.70 -12.52
CA LYS A 665 -27.53 -5.52 -11.69
C LYS A 665 -26.78 -4.67 -10.67
N LYS A 666 -26.25 -3.52 -11.08
CA LYS A 666 -25.55 -2.57 -10.21
C LYS A 666 -26.46 -2.08 -9.07
N GLU A 667 -27.75 -1.87 -9.34
CA GLU A 667 -28.75 -1.58 -8.31
C GLU A 667 -29.03 -2.79 -7.40
N MET A 668 -29.33 -3.97 -7.97
CA MET A 668 -29.62 -5.20 -7.20
C MET A 668 -28.48 -5.62 -6.26
N PHE A 669 -27.22 -5.34 -6.60
CA PHE A 669 -26.07 -5.64 -5.75
C PHE A 669 -25.69 -4.50 -4.81
N LYS A 670 -26.24 -3.29 -4.95
CA LYS A 670 -25.91 -2.13 -4.09
C LYS A 670 -26.25 -2.37 -2.62
N ASP A 671 -27.35 -3.06 -2.36
CA ASP A 671 -27.82 -3.34 -0.99
C ASP A 671 -27.18 -4.62 -0.38
N ILE A 672 -26.45 -5.39 -1.20
CA ILE A 672 -25.78 -6.65 -0.82
C ILE A 672 -24.27 -6.44 -0.66
N ILE A 673 -23.69 -5.54 -1.47
CA ILE A 673 -22.25 -5.29 -1.57
C ILE A 673 -22.00 -3.81 -1.25
N GLY A 674 -21.62 -3.53 0.01
CA GLY A 674 -21.00 -2.24 0.35
C GLY A 674 -19.76 -1.99 -0.52
N ASP A 675 -19.51 -0.72 -0.87
CA ASP A 675 -18.85 -0.21 -2.10
C ASP A 675 -17.49 -0.81 -2.60
N ALA A 676 -16.90 -1.81 -1.94
CA ALA A 676 -15.53 -2.26 -2.18
C ALA A 676 -15.32 -3.24 -3.37
N ALA A 677 -16.32 -4.01 -3.82
CA ALA A 677 -16.05 -5.29 -4.53
C ALA A 677 -16.40 -5.39 -6.03
N LEU A 678 -16.82 -4.32 -6.72
CA LEU A 678 -17.24 -4.39 -8.14
C LEU A 678 -16.13 -4.12 -9.18
N ILE A 679 -14.85 -4.24 -8.80
CA ILE A 679 -13.71 -3.82 -9.65
C ILE A 679 -13.26 -4.90 -10.67
N SER A 680 -13.68 -6.17 -10.51
CA SER A 680 -13.09 -7.31 -11.24
C SER A 680 -14.02 -8.08 -12.20
N SER A 681 -14.96 -7.41 -12.89
CA SER A 681 -15.77 -8.09 -13.94
C SER A 681 -16.06 -7.27 -15.20
N GLN A 682 -15.13 -7.33 -16.16
CA GLN A 682 -15.47 -7.30 -17.59
C GLN A 682 -15.22 -8.70 -18.18
N PRO A 683 -16.10 -9.23 -19.04
CA PRO A 683 -15.87 -10.52 -19.69
C PRO A 683 -14.80 -10.39 -20.79
N ALA A 684 -13.85 -11.33 -20.82
CA ALA A 684 -12.94 -11.49 -21.95
C ALA A 684 -13.70 -11.93 -23.21
N GLY A 685 -13.13 -11.63 -24.39
CA GLY A 685 -13.76 -11.88 -25.68
C GLY A 685 -14.03 -13.37 -25.97
N ALA A 686 -15.09 -13.65 -26.73
CA ALA A 686 -15.42 -15.00 -27.15
C ALA A 686 -14.59 -15.43 -28.37
N ASN A 687 -14.06 -16.65 -28.34
CA ASN A 687 -13.65 -17.38 -29.54
C ASN A 687 -14.83 -18.21 -30.08
N ILE A 688 -14.95 -18.27 -31.40
CA ILE A 688 -15.98 -19.02 -32.15
C ILE A 688 -15.47 -20.46 -32.40
N PRO A 689 -16.34 -21.50 -32.43
CA PRO A 689 -15.92 -22.85 -32.04
C PRO A 689 -15.46 -23.74 -33.20
N ALA A 690 -14.56 -24.67 -32.89
CA ALA A 690 -14.39 -25.92 -33.62
C ALA A 690 -15.28 -27.01 -32.99
N ASN A 691 -15.84 -27.89 -33.82
CA ASN A 691 -16.76 -28.98 -33.43
C ASN A 691 -16.10 -30.36 -33.78
N PRO A 692 -16.68 -31.53 -33.47
CA PRO A 692 -16.26 -32.25 -32.26
C PRO A 692 -15.83 -33.72 -32.50
N ASN A 693 -15.36 -34.35 -31.42
CA ASN A 693 -15.26 -35.80 -31.21
C ASN A 693 -14.45 -36.64 -32.21
N LEU A 694 -13.29 -37.10 -31.75
CA LEU A 694 -13.06 -38.55 -31.71
C LEU A 694 -12.20 -38.96 -30.50
N GLN A 695 -12.86 -39.44 -29.45
CA GLN A 695 -12.29 -40.32 -28.43
C GLN A 695 -13.29 -41.44 -28.16
N ASP A 696 -12.87 -42.67 -28.42
CA ASP A 696 -13.46 -43.92 -27.99
C ASP A 696 -12.33 -44.97 -27.99
N LEU A 697 -12.55 -46.13 -27.36
CA LEU A 697 -11.56 -47.19 -27.07
C LEU A 697 -10.53 -46.78 -25.98
N GLY A 698 -10.51 -47.35 -24.77
CA GLY A 698 -11.41 -48.33 -24.13
C GLY A 698 -10.65 -49.44 -23.37
N PHE A 699 -11.34 -50.11 -22.43
CA PHE A 699 -10.85 -51.17 -21.52
C PHE A 699 -9.86 -50.70 -20.42
N GLY A 700 -9.90 -51.17 -19.17
CA GLY A 700 -10.80 -52.11 -18.43
C GLY A 700 -10.08 -52.58 -17.13
N ASP A 701 -10.58 -53.45 -16.23
CA ASP A 701 -11.93 -53.79 -15.71
C ASP A 701 -11.76 -54.67 -14.42
N GLY A 702 -12.80 -54.90 -13.60
CA GLY A 702 -12.80 -55.78 -12.38
C GLY A 702 -12.91 -55.02 -11.03
N VAL A 703 -13.93 -55.13 -10.13
CA VAL A 703 -14.76 -56.23 -9.55
C VAL A 703 -14.00 -56.95 -8.40
N SER A 704 -14.48 -57.07 -7.14
CA SER A 704 -15.73 -57.71 -6.62
C SER A 704 -16.22 -57.28 -5.21
N GLN A 705 -17.54 -57.44 -4.94
CA GLN A 705 -18.29 -57.87 -3.71
C GLN A 705 -17.98 -57.29 -2.28
N GLU A 706 -18.96 -56.68 -1.56
CA GLU A 706 -19.92 -57.21 -0.53
C GLU A 706 -19.31 -57.45 0.89
N THR A 707 -19.94 -57.22 2.06
CA THR A 707 -21.34 -57.47 2.52
C THR A 707 -21.95 -56.47 3.55
N SER A 708 -23.26 -56.59 3.80
CA SER A 708 -24.22 -56.04 4.82
C SER A 708 -23.74 -55.82 6.30
N THR A 709 -24.43 -55.10 7.24
CA THR A 709 -25.88 -55.08 7.63
C THR A 709 -26.42 -53.84 8.42
N ALA A 710 -27.75 -53.60 8.35
CA ALA A 710 -28.78 -53.15 9.34
C ALA A 710 -28.46 -52.67 10.80
N SER A 711 -29.32 -51.97 11.60
CA SER A 711 -30.55 -51.13 11.42
C SER A 711 -31.08 -50.49 12.76
N LYS A 712 -31.69 -49.28 12.66
CA LYS A 712 -32.85 -48.68 13.41
C LYS A 712 -33.10 -48.74 14.96
N ASP A 713 -33.49 -47.56 15.48
CA ASP A 713 -34.60 -47.25 16.45
C ASP A 713 -34.61 -47.68 17.94
N LYS A 714 -34.63 -46.70 18.89
CA LYS A 714 -35.83 -46.34 19.72
C LYS A 714 -35.69 -45.20 20.76
N LYS A 715 -36.84 -44.70 21.26
CA LYS A 715 -37.05 -43.64 22.28
C LYS A 715 -37.72 -44.18 23.58
N LYS A 716 -37.42 -43.58 24.75
CA LYS A 716 -38.33 -43.17 25.88
C LYS A 716 -37.45 -42.64 27.06
N LYS A 717 -37.75 -41.52 27.77
CA LYS A 717 -38.78 -41.24 28.82
C LYS A 717 -38.64 -42.19 30.04
N LYS A 718 -38.74 -41.77 31.33
CA LYS A 718 -39.63 -40.74 31.94
C LYS A 718 -39.34 -40.46 33.46
N LYS A 719 -39.38 -39.18 33.94
CA LYS A 719 -39.79 -38.66 35.31
C LYS A 719 -39.09 -39.21 36.62
N LYS A 720 -39.29 -38.68 37.86
CA LYS A 720 -39.48 -37.30 38.45
C LYS A 720 -39.83 -37.37 39.97
N SER A 721 -39.06 -36.73 40.87
CA SER A 721 -39.45 -36.24 42.24
C SER A 721 -38.36 -35.29 42.80
N VAL A 722 -38.55 -34.19 43.57
CA VAL A 722 -39.48 -33.81 44.69
C VAL A 722 -39.00 -34.41 46.03
N ASN A 723 -38.82 -33.72 47.18
CA ASN A 723 -38.96 -32.31 47.67
C ASN A 723 -38.26 -32.20 49.09
N ASP A 724 -38.04 -31.10 49.85
CA ASP A 724 -38.03 -29.60 49.73
C ASP A 724 -37.40 -28.97 51.03
N HIS A 725 -37.29 -27.63 51.14
CA HIS A 725 -37.23 -26.79 52.38
C HIS A 725 -35.99 -26.85 53.34
N SER A 726 -35.67 -25.85 54.20
CA SER A 726 -35.95 -24.38 54.24
C SER A 726 -35.20 -23.65 55.41
N LYS A 727 -35.15 -22.30 55.35
CA LYS A 727 -34.87 -21.29 56.43
C LYS A 727 -33.43 -21.07 56.96
N SER A 728 -33.08 -19.96 57.66
CA SER A 728 -33.44 -18.49 57.61
C SER A 728 -32.92 -17.76 58.88
N LEU A 729 -32.72 -16.41 58.82
CA LEU A 729 -32.54 -15.42 59.94
C LEU A 729 -31.14 -15.45 60.65
N LEU A 730 -30.56 -14.37 61.23
CA LEU A 730 -30.77 -12.89 61.22
C LEU A 730 -29.58 -12.15 61.92
N LEU A 731 -29.29 -10.87 61.58
CA LEU A 731 -28.82 -9.70 62.42
C LEU A 731 -27.54 -9.84 63.31
N ASP A 732 -26.86 -8.79 63.82
CA ASP A 732 -26.75 -7.32 63.55
C ASP A 732 -25.48 -6.73 64.22
N GLY A 733 -25.13 -5.45 63.93
CA GLY A 733 -24.21 -4.58 64.71
C GLY A 733 -23.01 -4.05 63.90
N GLU A 734 -22.69 -2.75 63.75
CA GLU A 734 -22.66 -1.57 64.67
C GLU A 734 -21.51 -1.60 65.70
N THR A 735 -20.73 -0.55 66.02
CA THR A 735 -20.59 0.90 65.68
C THR A 735 -19.13 1.35 66.05
N GLN A 736 -18.51 2.53 65.79
CA GLN A 736 -18.76 3.79 65.04
C GLN A 736 -17.43 4.61 64.87
N ASN A 737 -17.45 5.71 64.07
CA ASN A 737 -16.67 6.98 64.21
C ASN A 737 -15.11 6.97 64.04
N GLU A 738 -14.33 8.04 63.76
CA GLU A 738 -14.46 9.48 63.34
C GLU A 738 -13.02 10.01 63.01
N VAL A 739 -12.68 11.11 62.30
CA VAL A 739 -13.37 12.07 61.38
C VAL A 739 -12.31 12.88 60.58
N GLU A 740 -12.62 13.30 59.33
CA GLU A 740 -12.05 14.43 58.51
C GLU A 740 -10.50 14.61 58.30
N ALA A 741 -9.97 15.24 57.23
CA ALA A 741 -10.57 15.99 56.12
C ALA A 741 -9.79 15.86 54.76
N GLY A 742 -10.53 15.77 53.64
CA GLY A 742 -10.35 16.60 52.43
C GLY A 742 -9.18 16.38 51.44
N MET A 743 -9.46 15.71 50.31
CA MET A 743 -9.46 16.32 48.96
C MET A 743 -9.91 15.31 47.88
N ASP A 744 -11.10 15.54 47.29
CA ASP A 744 -11.73 14.71 46.24
C ASP A 744 -11.12 14.98 44.84
N ASP A 745 -10.88 14.02 43.93
CA ASP A 745 -11.65 12.88 43.38
C ASP A 745 -12.44 13.25 42.10
N ILE A 746 -11.89 12.91 40.93
CA ILE A 746 -12.51 13.11 39.60
C ILE A 746 -12.51 11.78 38.83
N ASP A 747 -13.47 10.88 39.12
CA ASP A 747 -13.71 9.72 38.24
C ASP A 747 -15.15 9.14 38.28
N LYS A 748 -16.17 10.00 38.09
CA LYS A 748 -17.60 9.59 38.13
C LYS A 748 -18.47 10.19 37.01
N VAL A 749 -18.05 10.10 35.74
CA VAL A 749 -18.83 10.60 34.57
C VAL A 749 -19.16 9.51 33.52
N PHE A 750 -19.24 8.23 33.91
CA PHE A 750 -19.65 7.13 33.00
C PHE A 750 -20.69 6.14 33.57
N LYS A 751 -21.93 6.59 33.80
CA LYS A 751 -23.16 5.74 33.73
C LYS A 751 -24.49 6.52 33.78
N LYS A 752 -25.39 6.16 32.85
CA LYS A 752 -26.88 6.36 32.83
C LYS A 752 -27.47 7.78 33.06
N LYS A 753 -28.21 8.29 32.06
CA LYS A 753 -29.52 8.94 32.32
C LYS A 753 -30.53 8.89 31.15
N LYS A 754 -31.60 8.11 31.36
CA LYS A 754 -33.00 8.30 30.89
C LYS A 754 -33.84 7.93 32.13
N LYS A 755 -34.95 8.59 32.50
CA LYS A 755 -35.68 9.74 31.90
C LYS A 755 -36.59 10.37 32.99
N GLY A 756 -37.04 11.62 32.81
CA GLY A 756 -38.21 12.21 33.51
C GLY A 756 -37.92 13.10 34.75
N ALA A 757 -38.85 13.99 35.17
CA ALA A 757 -40.12 14.40 34.53
C ALA A 757 -40.72 15.72 35.10
N SER A 758 -41.77 16.22 34.41
CA SER A 758 -42.81 17.22 34.77
C SER A 758 -42.73 18.58 34.02
N SER A 759 -43.83 19.29 33.73
CA SER A 759 -45.24 19.08 34.12
C SER A 759 -46.27 19.55 33.05
N SER A 760 -47.57 19.29 33.30
CA SER A 760 -48.79 19.74 32.57
C SER A 760 -49.12 19.09 31.19
N SER A 761 -50.38 18.80 30.84
CA SER A 761 -51.59 18.55 31.68
C SER A 761 -52.76 17.90 30.90
N LYS A 762 -53.48 16.96 31.55
CA LYS A 762 -54.88 16.51 31.27
C LYS A 762 -55.12 15.73 29.95
N LYS A 763 -56.09 14.81 29.83
CA LYS A 763 -57.20 14.39 30.74
C LYS A 763 -57.67 12.93 30.49
N HIS A 764 -58.08 12.25 31.56
CA HIS A 764 -59.10 11.18 31.71
C HIS A 764 -59.07 9.82 30.94
N ASP A 765 -58.86 8.75 31.75
CA ASP A 765 -59.85 7.70 32.13
C ASP A 765 -59.88 6.26 31.53
N ASP A 766 -59.79 5.33 32.49
CA ASP A 766 -60.55 4.07 32.74
C ASP A 766 -60.20 2.69 32.12
N GLU A 767 -59.45 1.95 32.96
CA GLU A 767 -59.81 0.64 33.57
C GLU A 767 -59.59 -0.73 32.88
N ALA A 768 -59.59 -1.73 33.77
CA ALA A 768 -59.69 -3.19 33.59
C ALA A 768 -58.51 -3.95 32.94
N THR A 769 -57.81 -4.73 33.78
CA THR A 769 -56.88 -5.80 33.39
C THR A 769 -57.56 -7.17 33.38
N GLU A 770 -57.28 -8.03 32.41
CA GLU A 770 -57.19 -9.48 32.66
C GLU A 770 -56.26 -10.20 31.67
N ASN A 771 -55.91 -11.46 31.94
CA ASN A 771 -54.82 -12.19 31.29
C ASN A 771 -55.30 -13.19 30.23
N HIS A 772 -54.60 -13.31 29.10
CA HIS A 772 -54.40 -14.62 28.46
C HIS A 772 -53.11 -14.71 27.60
N ALA A 773 -52.89 -15.88 27.01
CA ALA A 773 -51.58 -16.38 26.54
C ALA A 773 -51.29 -16.07 25.05
N PRO A 774 -50.03 -16.21 24.57
CA PRO A 774 -49.62 -15.63 23.29
C PRO A 774 -49.96 -16.49 22.06
N GLU A 775 -50.44 -15.84 21.00
CA GLU A 775 -50.59 -16.44 19.67
C GLU A 775 -49.32 -16.35 18.81
N LYS A 776 -49.31 -17.11 17.72
CA LYS A 776 -48.15 -17.31 16.83
C LYS A 776 -48.11 -16.24 15.75
N LYS A 777 -46.90 -15.81 15.35
CA LYS A 777 -46.72 -15.05 14.10
C LYS A 777 -46.67 -16.00 12.91
N ASP A 778 -47.45 -15.70 11.88
CA ASP A 778 -47.40 -16.38 10.59
C ASP A 778 -46.09 -16.10 9.84
N THR A 779 -45.75 -17.02 8.93
CA THR A 779 -44.65 -16.84 7.96
C THR A 779 -45.20 -16.23 6.65
N PRO A 780 -44.52 -15.26 6.03
CA PRO A 780 -44.99 -14.66 4.78
C PRO A 780 -45.04 -15.68 3.63
N LYS A 781 -46.18 -15.71 2.92
CA LYS A 781 -46.44 -16.68 1.84
C LYS A 781 -45.53 -16.49 0.62
N ASP A 782 -44.93 -15.32 0.45
CA ASP A 782 -44.13 -14.98 -0.73
C ASP A 782 -42.82 -15.77 -0.84
N LEU A 783 -42.26 -16.26 0.27
CA LEU A 783 -41.05 -17.09 0.27
C LEU A 783 -41.27 -18.48 -0.37
N LEU A 784 -42.49 -19.04 -0.28
CA LEU A 784 -42.83 -20.29 -0.97
C LEU A 784 -42.95 -20.07 -2.49
N ASN A 785 -43.62 -19.00 -2.91
CA ASN A 785 -43.78 -18.66 -4.33
C ASN A 785 -42.43 -18.51 -5.06
N VAL A 786 -41.42 -17.95 -4.40
CA VAL A 786 -40.06 -17.81 -4.96
C VAL A 786 -39.36 -19.17 -5.09
N LEU A 787 -39.49 -20.05 -4.09
CA LEU A 787 -38.89 -21.39 -4.12
C LEU A 787 -39.54 -22.28 -5.19
N ASP A 788 -40.87 -22.27 -5.30
CA ASP A 788 -41.60 -23.01 -6.35
C ASP A 788 -41.25 -22.51 -7.76
N ALA A 789 -40.99 -21.21 -7.95
CA ALA A 789 -40.53 -20.66 -9.23
C ALA A 789 -39.10 -21.12 -9.61
N ILE A 790 -38.21 -21.23 -8.63
CA ILE A 790 -36.85 -21.79 -8.83
C ILE A 790 -36.94 -23.27 -9.20
N ASP A 791 -37.80 -24.03 -8.52
CA ASP A 791 -37.96 -25.46 -8.78
C ASP A 791 -38.68 -25.74 -10.12
N ALA A 792 -39.63 -24.88 -10.51
CA ALA A 792 -40.25 -24.91 -11.84
C ALA A 792 -39.26 -24.62 -12.97
N THR A 793 -38.34 -23.65 -12.80
CA THR A 793 -37.31 -23.36 -13.81
C THR A 793 -36.23 -24.44 -13.88
N ASN A 794 -35.90 -25.12 -12.77
CA ASN A 794 -35.02 -26.29 -12.80
C ASN A 794 -35.69 -27.51 -13.46
N LYS A 795 -36.98 -27.77 -13.18
CA LYS A 795 -37.78 -28.80 -13.87
C LYS A 795 -37.93 -28.51 -15.38
N SER A 796 -38.04 -27.25 -15.80
CA SER A 796 -38.12 -26.89 -17.23
C SER A 796 -36.77 -27.09 -17.95
N LYS A 797 -35.64 -26.68 -17.33
CA LYS A 797 -34.29 -26.98 -17.84
C LYS A 797 -34.06 -28.48 -17.98
N SER A 798 -34.47 -29.28 -16.99
CA SER A 798 -34.40 -30.75 -17.04
C SER A 798 -35.20 -31.34 -18.21
N LYS A 799 -36.49 -30.96 -18.36
CA LYS A 799 -37.31 -31.41 -19.50
C LYS A 799 -36.75 -30.99 -20.87
N LYS A 800 -36.17 -29.78 -20.98
CA LYS A 800 -35.55 -29.30 -22.23
C LYS A 800 -34.28 -30.09 -22.59
N LYS A 801 -33.44 -30.43 -21.60
CA LYS A 801 -32.22 -31.25 -21.77
C LYS A 801 -32.52 -32.73 -22.06
N LYS A 802 -33.69 -33.24 -21.66
CA LYS A 802 -34.17 -34.57 -22.05
C LYS A 802 -34.68 -34.59 -23.51
N ARG A 803 -35.53 -33.62 -23.87
CA ARG A 803 -36.07 -33.48 -25.24
C ARG A 803 -35.05 -33.21 -26.36
N SER A 804 -33.83 -32.77 -26.05
CA SER A 804 -32.74 -32.75 -27.05
C SER A 804 -32.16 -34.14 -27.26
N LYS A 805 -31.75 -34.83 -26.18
CA LYS A 805 -31.20 -36.20 -26.23
C LYS A 805 -32.13 -37.18 -26.96
N ASP A 806 -33.44 -37.07 -26.75
CA ASP A 806 -34.44 -37.92 -27.40
C ASP A 806 -34.53 -37.68 -28.93
N LYS A 807 -34.13 -36.50 -29.44
CA LYS A 807 -34.06 -36.21 -30.89
C LYS A 807 -32.75 -36.67 -31.52
N ASP A 808 -31.62 -36.41 -30.86
CA ASP A 808 -30.29 -36.72 -31.39
C ASP A 808 -30.15 -38.24 -31.65
N GLY A 809 -30.67 -39.07 -30.74
CA GLY A 809 -30.64 -40.54 -30.88
C GLY A 809 -31.47 -41.12 -32.02
N ASP A 810 -32.47 -40.38 -32.54
CA ASP A 810 -33.32 -40.85 -33.65
C ASP A 810 -32.75 -40.46 -35.03
N GLU A 811 -32.01 -39.35 -35.11
CA GLU A 811 -31.15 -39.09 -36.28
C GLU A 811 -30.00 -40.08 -36.37
N GLU A 812 -29.37 -40.43 -35.25
CA GLU A 812 -28.25 -41.38 -35.25
C GLU A 812 -28.70 -42.78 -35.69
N LYS A 813 -29.90 -43.23 -35.26
CA LYS A 813 -30.51 -44.47 -35.75
C LYS A 813 -30.81 -44.43 -37.26
N LYS A 814 -31.27 -43.30 -37.80
CA LYS A 814 -31.47 -43.15 -39.26
C LYS A 814 -30.13 -43.20 -40.02
N LYS A 815 -29.09 -42.54 -39.52
CA LYS A 815 -27.72 -42.58 -40.10
C LYS A 815 -27.12 -44.00 -40.03
N LYS A 816 -27.26 -44.72 -38.91
CA LYS A 816 -26.82 -46.11 -38.74
C LYS A 816 -27.62 -47.12 -39.59
N LYS A 817 -28.90 -46.88 -39.89
CA LYS A 817 -29.64 -47.69 -40.89
C LYS A 817 -29.16 -47.44 -42.33
N LYS A 818 -28.85 -46.21 -42.71
CA LYS A 818 -28.43 -45.90 -44.09
C LYS A 818 -27.05 -46.47 -44.43
N ARG A 819 -26.12 -46.48 -43.48
CA ARG A 819 -24.78 -47.12 -43.60
C ARG A 819 -24.78 -48.66 -43.57
N LYS A 820 -25.95 -49.31 -43.59
CA LYS A 820 -26.07 -50.79 -43.58
C LYS A 820 -26.75 -51.35 -44.84
N PHE A 821 -26.63 -50.61 -45.95
CA PHE A 821 -27.17 -50.92 -47.27
C PHE A 821 -26.19 -50.58 -48.42
N GLU A 822 -24.95 -50.20 -48.09
CA GLU A 822 -23.87 -49.83 -49.02
C GLU A 822 -22.57 -50.57 -48.63
N ALA A 823 -22.72 -51.77 -48.05
CA ALA A 823 -21.69 -52.73 -47.65
C ALA A 823 -22.33 -54.13 -47.56
#